data_AF-A0A165JZP6-F1
#
_entry.id   AF-A0A165JZP6-F1
#
_cell.length_a   1.000
_cell.length_b   1.000
_cell.length_c   1.000
_cell.angle_alpha   90.00
_cell.angle_beta   90.00
_cell.angle_gamma   90.00
#
_symmetry.space_group_name_H-M   'P 1'
#
loop_
_entity.id
_entity.type
_entity.pdbx_description
1 polymer ?
#
loop_
_entity_poly.entity_id
_entity_poly.type
_entity_poly.pdbx_seq_one_letter_code
_entity_poly.pdbx_strand_id
1 'polypeptide(L)'
;MSSDEGEDESFQAVRRIVEGGLNRKQARRAWGCLFPGEPLPEIDGRVDEFLHDMRALGNASSISDMVAQMQKWCYRNPDSVASSEGDDVLPSTSRLAIADSEQENAVLNVFPAIIIAQDMATENEASRAFSTSSLSGPFIGSSHLNAESSSSRPGKRAHEDGPDGAPTDRPSARIKTGPSPRQPVISWSTAEVKIKQLLEDFTDHIFQVGMFSANAKGFVPEEHLWQPPAHWKDEDPDVEAHLRELSIPAIPHTLRTYREPDMLLHALGGEEHDGTMNSDFRDKLRYLLSVGHALLNQASGSGKTRMLFAVLARAWGFYFTCLWKQGSDPYGSQDIVEAFRMIESSDQLRPDGLKFTSSVQDWSTGADSQAGVEETWLRNRTIATDAFRAVLLARLLVYTQFRRIATAKALPESEARIAWCMLQICPHFSGVQDVFCGILERLKGVSSAEITKQTDAVLSHLAQTEQTPKYLVFDEAQVAAEMWKSAFGPTPGEITTASTFLEKCRPVLKPLADAMHTLLPIKVLISGTKLRTQSVKNALSSTLMKRDGYHMFSDFGESRRNNILPTIRAYIPNIYEKLRDQGELVHSILKWLQGRHRFLARFIHGVLMAGSSPAKLQNVLSNIIIKSTGFPSIDPLYENLPYMDMARILPNILRNRADYSQKTYRSLETAVMHFLLESEYANASPETLELVEHGLGRFQTVEQISGYSDDKIVINENLVLASLMGWATRTGDDGFNPLVEYINTAFQESDTGSTGKALELATQLLGYEFFGDDGRILSDVFTFLSEPPAWARARARLIGTFKGSSMSGKTVLQEKAKTVTLGLKSADSVTSLEWFLKRRATNTDDVPLDTVSLEEDHSEVDIPPKNYVPLPRVHPPILQPDRNWGPDVIFGVLLDPTGIEGTGLTEPTELLICIQCKNKKEAHSLTDSHRRAGGQVGRL
;
A
#
# COMPACT_ATOMS: atom_id res chain seq x y z
N MET A 1 -26.02 19.09 -18.68
CA MET A 1 -25.65 19.94 -19.84
C MET A 1 -25.32 18.99 -20.98
N SER A 2 -26.08 19.11 -22.07
CA SER A 2 -25.98 18.33 -23.30
C SER A 2 -24.83 18.84 -24.16
N SER A 3 -23.84 17.99 -24.41
CA SER A 3 -22.91 18.14 -25.54
C SER A 3 -22.59 16.75 -26.06
N ASP A 4 -23.17 16.39 -27.21
CA ASP A 4 -23.00 15.11 -27.92
C ASP A 4 -21.53 14.78 -28.27
N GLU A 5 -20.61 15.74 -28.13
CA GLU A 5 -19.19 15.56 -28.48
C GLU A 5 -18.41 14.66 -27.50
N GLY A 6 -18.85 14.54 -26.23
CA GLY A 6 -18.18 13.69 -25.24
C GLY A 6 -18.55 12.20 -25.31
N GLU A 7 -19.72 11.89 -25.86
CA GLU A 7 -20.22 10.51 -26.01
C GLU A 7 -19.56 9.80 -27.20
N ASP A 8 -19.19 10.53 -28.26
CA ASP A 8 -18.58 9.96 -29.47
C ASP A 8 -17.13 9.52 -29.23
N GLU A 9 -16.30 10.26 -28.47
CA GLU A 9 -14.91 9.85 -28.20
C GLU A 9 -14.82 8.56 -27.36
N SER A 10 -15.69 8.41 -26.36
CA SER A 10 -15.74 7.21 -25.51
C SER A 10 -16.21 5.99 -26.30
N PHE A 11 -17.21 6.17 -27.17
CA PHE A 11 -17.69 5.14 -28.09
C PHE A 11 -16.60 4.71 -29.08
N GLN A 12 -15.88 5.66 -29.68
CA GLN A 12 -14.79 5.40 -30.61
C GLN A 12 -13.56 4.77 -29.94
N ALA A 13 -13.33 5.05 -28.64
CA ALA A 13 -12.25 4.41 -27.87
C ALA A 13 -12.56 2.94 -27.59
N VAL A 14 -13.79 2.63 -27.14
CA VAL A 14 -14.22 1.24 -26.89
C VAL A 14 -14.27 0.46 -28.20
N ARG A 15 -14.80 1.05 -29.27
CA ARG A 15 -14.81 0.43 -30.60
C ARG A 15 -13.40 0.08 -31.08
N ARG A 16 -12.42 0.99 -30.91
CA ARG A 16 -11.01 0.72 -31.23
C ARG A 16 -10.41 -0.42 -30.39
N ILE A 17 -10.79 -0.53 -29.11
CA ILE A 17 -10.36 -1.63 -28.24
C ILE A 17 -10.92 -2.97 -28.73
N VAL A 18 -12.19 -3.00 -29.13
CA VAL A 18 -12.87 -4.21 -29.62
C VAL A 18 -12.40 -4.61 -31.03
N GLU A 19 -12.22 -3.64 -31.93
CA GLU A 19 -11.70 -3.84 -33.30
C GLU A 19 -10.22 -4.25 -33.29
N GLY A 20 -9.45 -3.82 -32.29
CA GLY A 20 -8.05 -4.23 -32.08
C GLY A 20 -7.85 -5.72 -31.77
N GLY A 21 -8.94 -6.44 -31.46
CA GLY A 21 -8.96 -7.87 -31.22
C GLY A 21 -8.39 -8.25 -29.85
N LEU A 22 -9.26 -8.61 -28.91
CA LEU A 22 -8.84 -9.23 -27.65
C LEU A 22 -8.21 -10.60 -27.94
N ASN A 23 -6.97 -10.82 -27.50
CA ASN A 23 -6.41 -12.17 -27.48
C ASN A 23 -6.99 -12.99 -26.32
N ARG A 24 -6.89 -14.33 -26.37
CA ARG A 24 -7.45 -15.22 -25.34
C ARG A 24 -6.99 -14.87 -23.91
N LYS A 25 -5.78 -14.34 -23.74
CA LYS A 25 -5.24 -13.96 -22.43
C LYS A 25 -5.89 -12.68 -21.89
N GLN A 26 -6.16 -11.70 -22.74
CA GLN A 26 -6.89 -10.47 -22.39
C GLN A 26 -8.36 -10.79 -22.09
N ALA A 27 -9.00 -11.65 -22.89
CA ALA A 27 -10.36 -12.11 -22.65
C ALA A 27 -10.52 -12.85 -21.31
N ARG A 28 -9.56 -13.72 -20.96
CA ARG A 28 -9.53 -14.41 -19.66
C ARG A 28 -9.40 -13.45 -18.47
N ARG A 29 -8.70 -12.33 -18.64
CA ARG A 29 -8.57 -11.29 -17.60
C ARG A 29 -9.83 -10.45 -17.49
N ALA A 30 -10.40 -10.03 -18.62
CA ALA A 30 -11.69 -9.35 -18.66
C ALA A 30 -12.78 -10.22 -18.01
N TRP A 31 -12.80 -11.53 -18.27
CA TRP A 31 -13.70 -12.48 -17.61
C TRP A 31 -13.54 -12.48 -16.09
N GLY A 32 -12.31 -12.56 -15.57
CA GLY A 32 -12.07 -12.53 -14.13
C GLY A 32 -12.42 -11.19 -13.46
N CYS A 33 -12.41 -10.09 -14.21
CA CYS A 33 -12.87 -8.78 -13.74
C CYS A 33 -14.39 -8.65 -13.75
N LEU A 34 -15.05 -9.22 -14.76
CA LEU A 34 -16.50 -9.19 -14.92
C LEU A 34 -17.23 -10.18 -14.00
N PHE A 35 -16.60 -11.33 -13.71
CA PHE A 35 -17.17 -12.43 -12.93
C PHE A 35 -16.20 -12.86 -11.81
N PRO A 36 -15.94 -11.99 -10.81
CA PRO A 36 -15.00 -12.29 -9.74
C PRO A 36 -15.51 -13.44 -8.85
N GLY A 37 -14.76 -14.55 -8.81
CA GLY A 37 -15.08 -15.73 -8.00
C GLY A 37 -15.57 -16.94 -8.81
N GLU A 38 -15.90 -16.76 -10.09
CA GLU A 38 -16.18 -17.91 -10.96
C GLU A 38 -14.88 -18.57 -11.46
N PRO A 39 -14.79 -19.92 -11.45
CA PRO A 39 -13.66 -20.59 -12.06
C PRO A 39 -13.60 -20.27 -13.56
N LEU A 40 -12.40 -20.04 -14.07
CA LEU A 40 -12.18 -19.92 -15.51
C LEU A 40 -12.77 -21.16 -16.20
N PRO A 41 -13.57 -21.00 -17.28
CA PRO A 41 -14.07 -22.16 -17.98
C PRO A 41 -12.88 -22.91 -18.57
N GLU A 42 -12.56 -24.10 -18.01
CA GLU A 42 -11.56 -25.02 -18.57
C GLU A 42 -12.00 -25.63 -19.91
N ILE A 43 -13.21 -25.30 -20.37
CA ILE A 43 -13.76 -25.69 -21.66
C ILE A 43 -13.54 -24.54 -22.64
N ASP A 44 -12.55 -24.68 -23.52
CA ASP A 44 -12.10 -23.70 -24.53
C ASP A 44 -13.22 -23.07 -25.39
N GLY A 45 -14.43 -23.65 -25.43
CA GLY A 45 -15.58 -23.14 -26.19
C GLY A 45 -16.17 -21.81 -25.70
N ARG A 46 -16.26 -21.58 -24.37
CA ARG A 46 -16.91 -20.36 -23.83
C ARG A 46 -16.09 -19.10 -24.02
N VAL A 47 -14.76 -19.21 -24.03
CA VAL A 47 -13.86 -18.06 -24.29
C VAL A 47 -13.91 -17.66 -25.75
N ASP A 48 -14.00 -18.62 -26.67
CA ASP A 48 -14.14 -18.33 -28.10
C ASP A 48 -15.52 -17.75 -28.44
N GLU A 49 -16.57 -18.18 -27.73
CA GLU A 49 -17.92 -17.60 -27.81
C GLU A 49 -17.95 -16.17 -27.25
N PHE A 50 -17.36 -15.93 -26.07
CA PHE A 50 -17.18 -14.59 -25.52
C PHE A 50 -16.38 -13.67 -26.47
N LEU A 51 -15.30 -14.19 -27.09
CA LEU A 51 -14.54 -13.44 -28.10
C LEU A 51 -15.35 -13.16 -29.36
N HIS A 52 -16.20 -14.11 -29.79
CA HIS A 52 -17.10 -13.93 -30.93
C HIS A 52 -18.14 -12.84 -30.66
N ASP A 53 -18.74 -12.86 -29.47
CA ASP A 53 -19.74 -11.88 -29.03
C ASP A 53 -19.12 -10.49 -28.81
N MET A 54 -17.93 -10.42 -28.22
CA MET A 54 -17.19 -9.16 -28.11
C MET A 54 -16.85 -8.59 -29.49
N ARG A 55 -16.50 -9.40 -30.49
CA ARG A 55 -16.30 -8.93 -31.88
C ARG A 55 -17.60 -8.43 -32.52
N ALA A 56 -18.74 -9.00 -32.17
CA ALA A 56 -20.04 -8.50 -32.64
C ALA A 56 -20.31 -7.08 -32.13
N LEU A 57 -19.94 -6.77 -30.87
CA LEU A 57 -20.02 -5.42 -30.30
C LEU A 57 -19.19 -4.40 -31.09
N GLY A 58 -18.06 -4.81 -31.66
CA GLY A 58 -17.21 -3.93 -32.50
C GLY A 58 -17.88 -3.51 -33.81
N ASN A 59 -18.89 -4.26 -34.26
CA ASN A 59 -19.67 -3.95 -35.46
C ASN A 59 -20.90 -3.07 -35.17
N ALA A 60 -21.15 -2.70 -33.91
CA ALA A 60 -22.29 -1.87 -33.55
C ALA A 60 -22.17 -0.46 -34.18
N SER A 61 -23.26 0.01 -34.81
CA SER A 61 -23.23 1.31 -35.52
C SER A 61 -23.49 2.52 -34.62
N SER A 62 -23.84 2.30 -33.34
CA SER A 62 -24.10 3.34 -32.33
C SER A 62 -24.00 2.75 -30.91
N ILE A 63 -23.94 3.61 -29.88
CA ILE A 63 -24.02 3.19 -28.47
C ILE A 63 -25.30 2.39 -28.21
N SER A 64 -26.44 2.85 -28.72
CA SER A 64 -27.74 2.16 -28.56
C SER A 64 -27.73 0.76 -29.18
N ASP A 65 -27.10 0.58 -30.35
CA ASP A 65 -26.94 -0.72 -30.99
C ASP A 65 -25.99 -1.64 -30.19
N MET A 66 -24.93 -1.08 -29.60
CA MET A 66 -23.99 -1.81 -28.74
C MET A 66 -24.66 -2.27 -27.43
N VAL A 67 -25.46 -1.40 -26.81
CA VAL A 67 -26.28 -1.74 -25.62
C VAL A 67 -27.30 -2.83 -25.97
N ALA A 68 -27.99 -2.71 -27.11
CA ALA A 68 -28.94 -3.73 -27.56
C ALA A 68 -28.27 -5.08 -27.85
N GLN A 69 -27.02 -5.09 -28.35
CA GLN A 69 -26.25 -6.31 -28.55
C GLN A 69 -25.77 -6.93 -27.23
N MET A 70 -25.37 -6.12 -26.24
CA MET A 70 -25.07 -6.60 -24.89
C MET A 70 -26.30 -7.17 -24.19
N GLN A 71 -27.46 -6.51 -24.30
CA GLN A 71 -28.73 -7.03 -23.79
C GLN A 71 -29.09 -8.37 -24.44
N LYS A 72 -28.94 -8.50 -25.77
CA LYS A 72 -29.10 -9.79 -26.48
C LYS A 72 -28.11 -10.87 -26.05
N TRP A 73 -26.93 -10.49 -25.57
CA TRP A 73 -25.94 -11.42 -25.03
C TRP A 73 -26.34 -11.92 -23.64
N CYS A 74 -26.71 -11.01 -22.74
CA CYS A 74 -27.23 -11.34 -21.40
C CYS A 74 -28.47 -12.24 -21.50
N TYR A 75 -29.35 -11.98 -22.48
CA TYR A 75 -30.55 -12.80 -22.71
C TYR A 75 -30.24 -14.23 -23.18
N ARG A 76 -29.12 -14.42 -23.91
CA ARG A 76 -28.68 -15.74 -24.40
C ARG A 76 -27.93 -16.55 -23.34
N ASN A 77 -27.45 -15.90 -22.27
CA ASN A 77 -26.65 -16.51 -21.21
C ASN A 77 -27.22 -16.22 -19.81
N PRO A 78 -28.48 -16.61 -19.53
CA PRO A 78 -29.16 -16.26 -18.27
C PRO A 78 -28.47 -16.83 -17.02
N ASP A 79 -27.84 -18.01 -17.15
CA ASP A 79 -27.12 -18.67 -16.04
C ASP A 79 -25.82 -17.95 -15.63
N SER A 80 -25.32 -17.01 -16.44
CA SER A 80 -24.13 -16.20 -16.14
C SER A 80 -24.45 -14.89 -15.42
N VAL A 81 -25.74 -14.53 -15.34
CA VAL A 81 -26.22 -13.28 -14.74
C VAL A 81 -26.95 -13.54 -13.42
N ALA A 82 -27.49 -14.75 -13.22
CA ALA A 82 -28.19 -15.15 -12.01
C ALA A 82 -27.36 -16.14 -11.18
N SER A 83 -26.47 -15.64 -10.31
CA SER A 83 -25.81 -16.47 -9.28
C SER A 83 -25.71 -15.77 -7.92
N SER A 84 -26.86 -15.33 -7.40
CA SER A 84 -27.10 -15.34 -5.94
C SER A 84 -28.58 -15.09 -5.66
N GLU A 85 -29.34 -16.13 -5.31
CA GLU A 85 -30.31 -16.10 -4.20
C GLU A 85 -30.99 -17.47 -4.08
N GLY A 86 -31.15 -17.91 -2.83
CA GLY A 86 -31.81 -19.15 -2.48
C GLY A 86 -33.30 -19.11 -2.76
N ASP A 87 -33.85 -20.30 -2.96
CA ASP A 87 -35.26 -20.58 -3.24
C ASP A 87 -36.21 -19.86 -2.26
N ASP A 88 -36.98 -18.90 -2.76
CA ASP A 88 -38.37 -18.71 -2.34
C ASP A 88 -39.21 -18.02 -3.45
N VAL A 89 -40.43 -18.52 -3.61
CA VAL A 89 -41.32 -18.28 -4.77
C VAL A 89 -42.00 -16.90 -4.67
N LEU A 90 -41.72 -16.01 -5.63
CA LEU A 90 -42.51 -14.79 -5.91
C LEU A 90 -43.11 -14.80 -7.32
N PRO A 91 -44.30 -14.18 -7.53
CA PRO A 91 -45.09 -14.34 -8.76
C PRO A 91 -44.54 -13.57 -9.97
N SER A 92 -44.79 -14.15 -11.16
CA SER A 92 -44.15 -13.89 -12.45
C SER A 92 -44.26 -12.47 -13.03
N THR A 93 -45.06 -11.57 -12.45
CA THR A 93 -45.24 -10.21 -12.98
C THR A 93 -44.23 -9.19 -12.44
N SER A 94 -43.51 -9.48 -11.35
CA SER A 94 -42.51 -8.58 -10.76
C SER A 94 -41.10 -8.73 -11.36
N ARG A 95 -40.83 -9.82 -12.10
CA ARG A 95 -39.52 -10.08 -12.74
C ARG A 95 -39.21 -9.18 -13.93
N LEU A 96 -40.22 -8.61 -14.60
CA LEU A 96 -40.02 -7.80 -15.81
C LEU A 96 -39.59 -6.35 -15.52
N ALA A 97 -39.88 -5.81 -14.33
CA ALA A 97 -39.56 -4.42 -14.00
C ALA A 97 -38.22 -4.26 -13.24
N ILE A 98 -37.80 -5.28 -12.47
CA ILE A 98 -36.53 -5.27 -11.72
C ILE A 98 -35.35 -5.64 -12.64
N ALA A 99 -35.59 -6.50 -13.64
CA ALA A 99 -34.58 -6.91 -14.61
C ALA A 99 -34.07 -5.74 -15.48
N ASP A 100 -34.91 -4.77 -15.84
CA ASP A 100 -34.48 -3.65 -16.69
C ASP A 100 -33.50 -2.70 -15.96
N SER A 101 -33.68 -2.43 -14.65
CA SER A 101 -32.79 -1.53 -13.90
C SER A 101 -31.49 -2.19 -13.44
N GLU A 102 -31.50 -3.50 -13.14
CA GLU A 102 -30.26 -4.23 -12.82
C GLU A 102 -29.42 -4.50 -14.07
N GLN A 103 -30.05 -4.66 -15.23
CA GLN A 103 -29.35 -4.84 -16.50
C GLN A 103 -28.73 -3.54 -17.04
N GLU A 104 -29.36 -2.38 -16.85
CA GLU A 104 -28.72 -1.08 -17.13
C GLU A 104 -27.45 -0.86 -16.28
N ASN A 105 -27.49 -1.24 -15.01
CA ASN A 105 -26.32 -1.17 -14.11
C ASN A 105 -25.22 -2.19 -14.50
N ALA A 106 -25.60 -3.39 -14.97
CA ALA A 106 -24.64 -4.37 -15.47
C ALA A 106 -23.88 -3.87 -16.71
N VAL A 107 -24.57 -3.19 -17.65
CA VAL A 107 -23.96 -2.58 -18.83
C VAL A 107 -22.97 -1.48 -18.43
N LEU A 108 -23.31 -0.63 -17.45
CA LEU A 108 -22.43 0.44 -16.96
C LEU A 108 -21.16 -0.07 -16.24
N ASN A 109 -21.19 -1.27 -15.66
CA ASN A 109 -20.03 -1.88 -14.99
C ASN A 109 -19.06 -2.59 -15.94
N VAL A 110 -19.51 -3.01 -17.12
CA VAL A 110 -18.68 -3.71 -18.12
C VAL A 110 -17.65 -2.77 -18.77
N PHE A 111 -18.01 -1.52 -19.03
CA PHE A 111 -17.15 -0.54 -19.69
C PHE A 111 -15.87 -0.22 -18.88
N PRO A 112 -15.95 0.12 -17.58
CA PRO A 112 -14.77 0.31 -16.74
C PRO A 112 -13.90 -0.95 -16.64
N ALA A 113 -14.51 -2.13 -16.55
CA ALA A 113 -13.77 -3.40 -16.42
C ALA A 113 -12.90 -3.72 -17.66
N ILE A 114 -13.37 -3.40 -18.87
CA ILE A 114 -12.61 -3.57 -20.11
C ILE A 114 -11.42 -2.60 -20.16
N ILE A 115 -11.62 -1.34 -19.76
CA ILE A 115 -10.56 -0.33 -19.71
C ILE A 115 -9.49 -0.71 -18.68
N ILE A 116 -9.91 -1.13 -17.48
CA ILE A 116 -9.02 -1.59 -16.41
C ILE A 116 -8.20 -2.83 -16.84
N ALA A 117 -8.83 -3.80 -17.53
CA ALA A 117 -8.13 -4.99 -18.01
C ALA A 117 -7.04 -4.67 -19.05
N GLN A 118 -7.23 -3.62 -19.86
CA GLN A 118 -6.26 -3.12 -20.83
C GLN A 118 -5.10 -2.38 -20.15
N ASP A 119 -5.38 -1.50 -19.19
CA ASP A 119 -4.36 -0.76 -18.42
C ASP A 119 -3.47 -1.72 -17.61
N MET A 120 -4.04 -2.79 -17.06
CA MET A 120 -3.28 -3.85 -16.38
C MET A 120 -2.48 -4.74 -17.35
N ALA A 121 -2.87 -4.81 -18.63
CA ALA A 121 -2.13 -5.52 -19.67
C ALA A 121 -0.94 -4.69 -20.17
N THR A 122 -1.12 -3.39 -20.39
CA THR A 122 -0.06 -2.45 -20.77
C THR A 122 0.96 -2.25 -19.64
N GLU A 123 0.57 -2.23 -18.36
CA GLU A 123 1.50 -2.21 -17.22
C GLU A 123 2.36 -3.48 -17.12
N ASN A 124 1.78 -4.66 -17.40
CA ASN A 124 2.52 -5.93 -17.38
C ASN A 124 3.43 -6.11 -18.61
N GLU A 125 3.04 -5.59 -19.77
CA GLU A 125 3.89 -5.59 -20.97
C GLU A 125 4.99 -4.55 -20.89
N ALA A 126 4.73 -3.37 -20.32
CA ALA A 126 5.77 -2.41 -19.97
C ALA A 126 6.77 -3.03 -18.97
N SER A 127 6.28 -3.69 -17.92
CA SER A 127 7.13 -4.37 -16.93
C SER A 127 7.93 -5.56 -17.48
N ARG A 128 7.48 -6.21 -18.56
CA ARG A 128 8.20 -7.30 -19.25
C ARG A 128 9.09 -6.82 -20.40
N ALA A 129 8.77 -5.71 -21.06
CA ALA A 129 9.62 -5.08 -22.07
C ALA A 129 10.92 -4.53 -21.45
N PHE A 130 10.96 -4.30 -20.14
CA PHE A 130 12.17 -3.92 -19.40
C PHE A 130 13.18 -5.07 -19.17
N SER A 131 12.84 -6.34 -19.46
CA SER A 131 13.71 -7.50 -19.11
C SER A 131 14.26 -8.36 -20.26
N THR A 132 13.90 -8.14 -21.53
CA THR A 132 14.53 -8.85 -22.68
C THR A 132 14.60 -7.97 -23.96
N SER A 133 15.69 -8.08 -24.73
CA SER A 133 16.24 -7.08 -25.66
C SER A 133 15.67 -6.97 -27.10
N SER A 134 15.89 -5.78 -27.68
CA SER A 134 16.10 -5.41 -29.11
C SER A 134 14.92 -5.25 -30.11
N LEU A 135 14.86 -4.01 -30.64
CA LEU A 135 14.35 -3.50 -31.93
C LEU A 135 12.84 -3.51 -32.30
N SER A 136 12.40 -2.28 -32.65
CA SER A 136 11.21 -1.82 -33.39
C SER A 136 9.82 -1.96 -32.75
N GLY A 137 9.32 -0.85 -32.21
CA GLY A 137 7.92 -0.67 -31.81
C GLY A 137 7.02 -0.20 -32.97
N PRO A 138 5.69 -0.46 -32.92
CA PRO A 138 4.74 0.07 -33.88
C PRO A 138 4.16 1.42 -33.43
N PHE A 139 3.99 2.31 -34.40
CA PHE A 139 3.29 3.60 -34.32
C PHE A 139 1.77 3.41 -34.43
N ILE A 140 0.99 4.18 -33.66
CA ILE A 140 -0.38 4.57 -34.03
C ILE A 140 -0.48 6.08 -33.84
N GLY A 141 -0.70 6.79 -34.95
CA GLY A 141 -1.10 8.19 -34.99
C GLY A 141 -2.45 8.28 -35.70
N SER A 142 -3.36 9.07 -35.12
CA SER A 142 -4.65 9.47 -35.70
C SER A 142 -4.51 10.78 -36.47
N SER A 143 -5.09 10.86 -37.66
CA SER A 143 -6.06 11.91 -38.08
C SER A 143 -6.22 11.94 -39.60
N HIS A 144 -7.48 11.88 -40.03
CA HIS A 144 -7.94 12.11 -41.40
C HIS A 144 -8.29 13.59 -41.60
N LEU A 145 -7.96 14.14 -42.78
CA LEU A 145 -8.71 15.22 -43.43
C LEU A 145 -8.86 14.88 -44.93
N ASN A 146 -10.04 15.23 -45.46
CA ASN A 146 -10.65 14.88 -46.74
C ASN A 146 -9.95 15.42 -48.00
N ALA A 147 -10.08 14.71 -49.13
CA ALA A 147 -10.72 15.21 -50.37
C ALA A 147 -10.62 14.22 -51.56
N GLU A 148 -11.81 13.87 -52.08
CA GLU A 148 -12.24 13.51 -53.45
C GLU A 148 -11.21 13.29 -54.59
N SER A 149 -11.33 12.15 -55.30
CA SER A 149 -12.01 12.07 -56.62
C SER A 149 -11.59 10.85 -57.47
N SER A 150 -12.61 10.09 -57.87
CA SER A 150 -12.85 9.45 -59.18
C SER A 150 -11.78 8.59 -59.90
N SER A 151 -12.16 7.32 -60.08
CA SER A 151 -12.43 6.67 -61.40
C SER A 151 -11.53 5.50 -61.87
N SER A 152 -12.27 4.45 -62.26
CA SER A 152 -12.00 3.46 -63.32
C SER A 152 -10.96 2.33 -63.14
N ARG A 153 -11.53 1.14 -62.82
CA ARG A 153 -11.27 -0.22 -63.36
C ARG A 153 -11.01 -0.26 -64.89
N PRO A 154 -10.73 -1.43 -65.55
CA PRO A 154 -10.27 -2.77 -65.10
C PRO A 154 -9.23 -3.46 -66.04
N GLY A 155 -8.78 -4.68 -65.68
CA GLY A 155 -8.32 -5.70 -66.66
C GLY A 155 -7.35 -6.73 -66.06
N LYS A 156 -7.80 -7.91 -65.60
CA LYS A 156 -8.00 -9.20 -66.30
C LYS A 156 -6.72 -10.05 -66.55
N ARG A 157 -6.69 -11.22 -65.87
CA ARG A 157 -6.30 -12.62 -66.25
C ARG A 157 -4.94 -12.85 -66.96
N ALA A 158 -4.16 -13.92 -66.74
CA ALA A 158 -4.46 -15.35 -66.50
C ALA A 158 -3.19 -16.13 -66.00
N HIS A 159 -3.41 -17.32 -65.41
CA HIS A 159 -2.68 -18.64 -65.50
C HIS A 159 -1.17 -18.67 -65.85
N GLU A 160 -0.27 -19.57 -65.39
CA GLU A 160 -0.30 -20.89 -64.74
C GLU A 160 1.15 -21.26 -64.33
N ASP A 161 1.30 -22.15 -63.34
CA ASP A 161 2.35 -23.16 -63.08
C ASP A 161 3.87 -22.85 -62.98
N GLY A 162 4.48 -23.36 -61.90
CA GLY A 162 5.81 -23.99 -61.92
C GLY A 162 6.85 -23.48 -60.90
N PRO A 163 7.50 -24.36 -60.10
CA PRO A 163 8.27 -23.98 -58.90
C PRO A 163 9.79 -23.87 -59.14
N ASP A 164 10.46 -23.14 -58.22
CA ASP A 164 11.82 -23.32 -57.70
C ASP A 164 12.64 -22.03 -57.54
N GLY A 165 13.07 -21.79 -56.30
CA GLY A 165 14.45 -21.39 -55.96
C GLY A 165 14.90 -19.93 -56.16
N ALA A 166 14.88 -19.16 -55.06
CA ALA A 166 15.96 -18.29 -54.53
C ALA A 166 15.43 -16.95 -53.97
N PRO A 167 15.91 -16.49 -52.80
CA PRO A 167 15.45 -15.26 -52.18
C PRO A 167 16.15 -14.04 -52.81
N THR A 168 15.39 -13.18 -53.47
CA THR A 168 15.85 -11.84 -53.88
C THR A 168 15.49 -10.82 -52.81
N ASP A 169 16.51 -10.24 -52.18
CA ASP A 169 16.41 -9.04 -51.34
C ASP A 169 15.79 -7.87 -52.13
N ARG A 170 14.67 -7.34 -51.62
CA ARG A 170 14.16 -6.01 -52.01
C ARG A 170 14.33 -5.05 -50.84
N PRO A 171 14.93 -3.86 -51.05
CA PRO A 171 15.05 -2.86 -50.01
C PRO A 171 13.68 -2.22 -49.75
N SER A 172 13.19 -2.32 -48.51
CA SER A 172 12.02 -1.57 -48.06
C SER A 172 12.36 -0.08 -48.00
N ALA A 173 11.72 0.73 -48.84
CA ALA A 173 11.81 2.18 -48.81
C ALA A 173 11.19 2.71 -47.50
N ARG A 174 12.06 2.98 -46.52
CA ARG A 174 11.69 3.63 -45.26
C ARG A 174 11.33 5.08 -45.58
N ILE A 175 10.04 5.41 -45.51
CA ILE A 175 9.55 6.79 -45.60
C ILE A 175 10.22 7.57 -44.45
N LYS A 176 11.15 8.48 -44.78
CA LYS A 176 11.71 9.43 -43.83
C LYS A 176 10.60 10.41 -43.46
N THR A 177 9.89 10.16 -42.38
CA THR A 177 9.11 11.21 -41.71
C THR A 177 10.12 12.29 -41.31
N GLY A 178 9.96 13.50 -41.85
CA GLY A 178 10.82 14.63 -41.50
C GLY A 178 10.82 14.89 -39.99
N PRO A 179 11.85 15.54 -39.44
CA PRO A 179 11.89 15.89 -38.02
C PRO A 179 10.64 16.72 -37.67
N SER A 180 9.94 16.35 -36.60
CA SER A 180 8.82 17.13 -36.08
C SER A 180 9.26 18.59 -35.90
N PRO A 181 8.44 19.57 -36.28
CA PRO A 181 8.80 20.97 -36.16
C PRO A 181 9.13 21.31 -34.69
N ARG A 182 10.29 21.91 -34.47
CA ARG A 182 10.71 22.37 -33.13
C ARG A 182 9.72 23.42 -32.62
N GLN A 183 9.38 23.37 -31.34
CA GLN A 183 8.56 24.42 -30.75
C GLN A 183 9.27 25.77 -30.86
N PRO A 184 8.56 26.86 -31.22
CA PRO A 184 9.15 28.19 -31.28
C PRO A 184 9.56 28.63 -29.88
N VAL A 185 10.76 29.23 -29.78
CA VAL A 185 11.22 29.88 -28.55
C VAL A 185 10.25 31.00 -28.21
N ILE A 186 9.70 30.99 -26.99
CA ILE A 186 8.82 32.05 -26.53
C ILE A 186 9.60 33.04 -25.67
N SER A 187 9.34 34.33 -25.85
CA SER A 187 9.89 35.36 -24.97
C SER A 187 9.24 35.27 -23.58
N TRP A 188 9.96 35.69 -22.55
CA TRP A 188 9.38 35.83 -21.21
C TRP A 188 8.15 36.72 -21.20
N SER A 189 8.18 37.86 -21.91
CA SER A 189 7.01 38.75 -21.98
C SER A 189 5.74 38.05 -22.46
N THR A 190 5.86 37.08 -23.38
CA THR A 190 4.72 36.30 -23.87
C THR A 190 4.23 35.30 -22.82
N ALA A 191 5.15 34.60 -22.15
CA ALA A 191 4.82 33.69 -21.06
C ALA A 191 4.22 34.45 -19.86
N GLU A 192 4.81 35.58 -19.49
CA GLU A 192 4.44 36.44 -18.36
C GLU A 192 3.00 36.91 -18.46
N VAL A 193 2.52 37.32 -19.65
CA VAL A 193 1.11 37.68 -19.85
C VAL A 193 0.18 36.51 -19.52
N LYS A 194 0.50 35.31 -20.02
CA LYS A 194 -0.31 34.10 -19.75
C LYS A 194 -0.24 33.65 -18.30
N ILE A 195 0.91 33.84 -17.65
CA ILE A 195 1.13 33.52 -16.24
C ILE A 195 0.39 34.51 -15.34
N LYS A 196 0.44 35.81 -15.65
CA LYS A 196 -0.31 36.84 -14.92
C LYS A 196 -1.82 36.59 -14.98
N GLN A 197 -2.35 36.30 -16.17
CA GLN A 197 -3.76 35.93 -16.31
C GLN A 197 -4.11 34.72 -15.43
N LEU A 198 -3.31 33.67 -15.47
CA LEU A 198 -3.54 32.48 -14.65
C LEU A 198 -3.47 32.77 -13.14
N LEU A 199 -2.54 33.64 -12.72
CA LEU A 199 -2.42 34.08 -11.33
C LEU A 199 -3.57 34.99 -10.90
N GLU A 200 -4.12 35.79 -11.80
CA GLU A 200 -5.34 36.60 -11.59
C GLU A 200 -6.55 35.67 -11.43
N ASP A 201 -6.74 34.71 -12.33
CA ASP A 201 -7.81 33.71 -12.24
C ASP A 201 -7.73 32.92 -10.91
N PHE A 202 -6.52 32.49 -10.54
CA PHE A 202 -6.22 31.87 -9.24
C PHE A 202 -6.62 32.78 -8.08
N THR A 203 -6.26 34.05 -8.15
CA THR A 203 -6.54 35.03 -7.09
C THR A 203 -8.05 35.20 -6.91
N ASP A 204 -8.76 35.45 -8.00
CA ASP A 204 -10.20 35.64 -8.02
C ASP A 204 -10.92 34.41 -7.47
N HIS A 205 -10.51 33.21 -7.87
CA HIS A 205 -11.11 31.99 -7.38
C HIS A 205 -10.86 31.75 -5.89
N ILE A 206 -9.63 31.93 -5.42
CA ILE A 206 -9.31 31.79 -3.99
C ILE A 206 -10.11 32.79 -3.14
N PHE A 207 -10.38 33.99 -3.66
CA PHE A 207 -11.30 34.94 -3.02
C PHE A 207 -12.76 34.46 -3.02
N GLN A 208 -13.22 33.82 -4.10
CA GLN A 208 -14.61 33.35 -4.26
C GLN A 208 -14.93 32.13 -3.41
N VAL A 209 -14.05 31.12 -3.39
CA VAL A 209 -14.28 29.84 -2.70
C VAL A 209 -14.16 29.97 -1.18
N GLY A 210 -13.72 31.13 -0.68
CA GLY A 210 -13.72 31.38 0.75
C GLY A 210 -12.71 30.51 1.50
N MET A 211 -11.63 30.05 0.83
CA MET A 211 -10.48 29.41 1.48
C MET A 211 -9.89 30.29 2.62
N PHE A 212 -10.21 31.58 2.60
CA PHE A 212 -9.83 32.58 3.59
C PHE A 212 -11.04 33.21 4.32
N SER A 213 -12.20 32.56 4.33
CA SER A 213 -13.36 33.09 5.06
C SER A 213 -13.22 32.83 6.55
N ALA A 214 -13.49 33.85 7.38
CA ALA A 214 -13.40 33.75 8.84
C ALA A 214 -14.34 32.71 9.47
N ASN A 215 -15.32 32.22 8.69
CA ASN A 215 -16.30 31.23 9.13
C ASN A 215 -15.97 29.80 8.65
N ALA A 216 -14.99 29.62 7.76
CA ALA A 216 -14.60 28.29 7.34
C ALA A 216 -13.89 27.62 8.51
N LYS A 217 -14.59 26.68 9.17
CA LYS A 217 -13.99 25.73 10.13
C LYS A 217 -13.06 24.79 9.35
N GLY A 218 -11.93 25.32 8.87
CA GLY A 218 -10.93 24.61 8.06
C GLY A 218 -10.67 25.25 6.70
N PHE A 219 -9.45 25.06 6.17
CA PHE A 219 -9.02 25.56 4.85
C PHE A 219 -9.53 24.73 3.66
N VAL A 220 -10.50 23.86 3.92
CA VAL A 220 -11.12 23.00 2.91
C VAL A 220 -12.48 23.61 2.58
N PRO A 221 -12.75 23.93 1.30
CA PRO A 221 -14.05 24.46 0.92
C PRO A 221 -15.17 23.48 1.30
N GLU A 222 -16.37 23.99 1.62
CA GLU A 222 -17.49 23.17 2.10
C GLU A 222 -17.87 22.08 1.09
N GLU A 223 -17.82 22.40 -0.20
CA GLU A 223 -18.04 21.47 -1.30
C GLU A 223 -16.95 20.42 -1.46
N HIS A 224 -15.85 20.50 -0.70
CA HIS A 224 -14.76 19.54 -0.61
C HIS A 224 -14.73 18.82 0.75
N LEU A 225 -15.65 19.12 1.66
CA LEU A 225 -15.85 18.33 2.87
C LEU A 225 -16.57 17.02 2.54
N TRP A 226 -16.16 15.97 3.25
CA TRP A 226 -16.87 14.71 3.27
C TRP A 226 -18.18 14.87 4.04
N GLN A 227 -19.23 14.24 3.53
CA GLN A 227 -20.54 14.23 4.16
C GLN A 227 -20.85 12.80 4.56
N PRO A 228 -21.28 12.56 5.82
CA PRO A 228 -21.68 11.22 6.25
C PRO A 228 -22.76 10.64 5.33
N PRO A 229 -22.67 9.35 4.93
CA PRO A 229 -23.73 8.68 4.21
C PRO A 229 -25.10 8.80 4.91
N ALA A 230 -26.17 8.84 4.13
CA ALA A 230 -27.53 9.08 4.64
C ALA A 230 -27.96 8.09 5.74
N HIS A 231 -27.49 6.84 5.69
CA HIS A 231 -27.83 5.83 6.71
C HIS A 231 -27.38 6.19 8.12
N TRP A 232 -26.37 7.06 8.29
CA TRP A 232 -25.97 7.53 9.61
C TRP A 232 -27.08 8.29 10.32
N LYS A 233 -27.89 9.04 9.56
CA LYS A 233 -29.04 9.77 10.12
C LYS A 233 -30.09 8.83 10.69
N ASP A 234 -30.27 7.67 10.07
CA ASP A 234 -31.25 6.66 10.47
C ASP A 234 -30.71 5.75 11.58
N GLU A 235 -29.42 5.43 11.55
CA GLU A 235 -28.77 4.54 12.52
C GLU A 235 -28.36 5.23 13.83
N ASP A 236 -27.82 6.45 13.72
CA ASP A 236 -27.23 7.17 14.86
C ASP A 236 -27.13 8.69 14.56
N PRO A 237 -28.23 9.45 14.73
CA PRO A 237 -28.28 10.86 14.36
C PRO A 237 -27.33 11.75 15.18
N ASP A 238 -27.02 11.36 16.43
CA ASP A 238 -26.06 12.09 17.26
C ASP A 238 -24.63 11.92 16.74
N VAL A 239 -24.26 10.69 16.35
CA VAL A 239 -22.97 10.45 15.69
C VAL A 239 -22.92 11.13 14.33
N GLU A 240 -24.01 11.15 13.56
CA GLU A 240 -24.06 11.86 12.28
C GLU A 240 -23.76 13.36 12.44
N ALA A 241 -24.40 14.01 13.42
CA ALA A 241 -24.18 15.41 13.73
C ALA A 241 -22.72 15.67 14.16
N HIS A 242 -22.17 14.81 15.01
CA HIS A 242 -20.76 14.85 15.42
C HIS A 242 -19.82 14.71 14.21
N LEU A 243 -20.07 13.76 13.31
CA LEU A 243 -19.25 13.55 12.12
C LEU A 243 -19.27 14.75 11.17
N ARG A 244 -20.40 15.45 11.05
CA ARG A 244 -20.47 16.73 10.30
C ARG A 244 -19.64 17.81 10.97
N GLU A 245 -19.65 17.87 12.30
CA GLU A 245 -18.88 18.86 13.05
C GLU A 245 -17.36 18.67 12.89
N LEU A 246 -16.89 17.42 12.79
CA LEU A 246 -15.48 17.10 12.55
C LEU A 246 -14.92 17.69 11.25
N SER A 247 -15.77 18.10 10.30
CA SER A 247 -15.34 18.77 9.06
C SER A 247 -14.26 17.98 8.31
N ILE A 248 -14.46 16.66 8.19
CA ILE A 248 -13.50 15.74 7.55
C ILE A 248 -13.40 16.11 6.05
N PRO A 249 -12.21 16.31 5.49
CA PRO A 249 -12.06 16.55 4.05
C PRO A 249 -12.45 15.30 3.24
N ALA A 250 -12.92 15.48 2.00
CA ALA A 250 -13.13 14.38 1.07
C ALA A 250 -11.85 14.09 0.26
N ILE A 251 -11.60 12.81 -0.08
CA ILE A 251 -10.50 12.44 -0.96
C ILE A 251 -10.73 13.06 -2.34
N PRO A 252 -9.76 13.80 -2.90
CA PRO A 252 -9.90 14.40 -4.23
C PRO A 252 -10.23 13.38 -5.31
N HIS A 253 -11.00 13.80 -6.32
CA HIS A 253 -11.34 13.01 -7.51
C HIS A 253 -12.06 11.67 -7.28
N THR A 254 -12.50 11.38 -6.05
CA THR A 254 -13.47 10.30 -5.81
C THR A 254 -14.75 10.59 -6.59
N LEU A 255 -15.40 9.54 -7.10
CA LEU A 255 -16.61 9.67 -7.90
C LEU A 255 -17.64 10.50 -7.13
N ARG A 256 -18.29 11.46 -7.79
CA ARG A 256 -19.25 12.38 -7.13
C ARG A 256 -20.34 11.66 -6.35
N THR A 257 -20.67 10.43 -6.74
CA THR A 257 -21.68 9.58 -6.11
C THR A 257 -21.23 9.03 -4.75
N TYR A 258 -19.92 8.85 -4.52
CA TYR A 258 -19.37 8.33 -3.27
C TYR A 258 -18.07 9.05 -2.95
N ARG A 259 -18.18 10.19 -2.25
CA ARG A 259 -17.01 10.88 -1.70
C ARG A 259 -16.52 10.11 -0.49
N GLU A 260 -15.23 9.81 -0.45
CA GLU A 260 -14.61 9.09 0.66
C GLU A 260 -13.97 10.06 1.67
N PRO A 261 -13.96 9.74 2.97
CA PRO A 261 -13.32 10.57 3.98
C PRO A 261 -11.79 10.50 3.89
N ASP A 262 -11.16 11.66 3.87
CA ASP A 262 -9.71 11.82 3.83
C ASP A 262 -9.11 11.90 5.24
N MET A 263 -8.78 10.73 5.75
CA MET A 263 -8.14 10.58 7.06
C MET A 263 -6.70 11.12 7.10
N LEU A 264 -6.07 11.34 5.93
CA LEU A 264 -4.72 11.89 5.84
C LEU A 264 -4.72 13.41 6.04
N LEU A 265 -5.80 14.10 5.66
CA LEU A 265 -5.93 15.56 5.78
C LEU A 265 -6.77 16.00 6.97
N HIS A 266 -7.62 15.13 7.53
CA HIS A 266 -8.39 15.44 8.73
C HIS A 266 -7.51 15.99 9.86
N ALA A 267 -7.96 17.06 10.53
CA ALA A 267 -7.26 17.73 11.63
C ALA A 267 -5.83 18.22 11.30
N LEU A 268 -5.49 18.44 10.02
CA LEU A 268 -4.17 18.95 9.66
C LEU A 268 -3.99 20.40 10.14
N GLY A 269 -3.02 20.63 11.02
CA GLY A 269 -2.67 21.96 11.52
C GLY A 269 -3.52 22.49 12.69
N GLY A 270 -4.52 21.75 13.16
CA GLY A 270 -5.36 22.17 14.28
C GLY A 270 -4.68 22.02 15.64
N GLU A 271 -4.42 23.13 16.35
CA GLU A 271 -3.86 23.15 17.71
C GLU A 271 -4.84 22.60 18.77
N GLU A 272 -6.14 22.85 18.62
CA GLU A 272 -7.15 22.31 19.55
C GLU A 272 -7.36 20.80 19.37
N HIS A 273 -7.24 20.32 18.13
CA HIS A 273 -7.22 18.88 17.85
C HIS A 273 -5.88 18.24 18.25
N ASP A 274 -4.82 19.03 18.48
CA ASP A 274 -3.59 18.52 19.11
C ASP A 274 -3.80 18.04 20.56
N GLY A 275 -4.91 18.42 21.21
CA GLY A 275 -5.33 17.85 22.50
C GLY A 275 -5.71 16.37 22.39
N THR A 276 -6.26 15.96 21.24
CA THR A 276 -6.51 14.54 20.91
C THR A 276 -5.32 13.87 20.24
N MET A 277 -4.40 14.64 19.64
CA MET A 277 -3.13 14.08 19.18
C MET A 277 -2.30 13.64 20.38
N ASN A 278 -1.91 12.36 20.33
CA ASN A 278 -0.96 11.78 21.25
C ASN A 278 0.25 12.73 21.41
N SER A 279 0.61 13.09 22.64
CA SER A 279 1.76 13.96 22.95
C SER A 279 3.03 13.49 22.26
N ASP A 280 3.16 12.18 22.11
CA ASP A 280 4.19 11.49 21.33
C ASP A 280 4.34 12.02 19.89
N PHE A 281 3.24 12.25 19.16
CA PHE A 281 3.29 12.80 17.79
C PHE A 281 3.77 14.26 17.79
N ARG A 282 3.33 15.06 18.77
CA ARG A 282 3.76 16.46 18.90
C ARG A 282 5.26 16.57 19.16
N ASP A 283 5.79 15.72 20.02
CA ASP A 283 7.22 15.71 20.35
C ASP A 283 8.06 15.27 19.15
N LYS A 284 7.60 14.26 18.40
CA LYS A 284 8.21 13.82 17.13
C LYS A 284 8.23 14.91 16.08
N LEU A 285 7.13 15.63 15.93
CA LEU A 285 7.03 16.75 15.00
C LEU A 285 7.91 17.92 15.43
N ARG A 286 7.97 18.25 16.73
CA ARG A 286 8.88 19.27 17.26
C ARG A 286 10.34 18.89 17.00
N TYR A 287 10.69 17.62 17.21
CA TYR A 287 12.02 17.11 16.89
C TYR A 287 12.34 17.28 15.40
N LEU A 288 11.44 16.85 14.50
CA LEU A 288 11.65 16.96 13.06
C LEU A 288 11.76 18.43 12.57
N LEU A 289 11.03 19.34 13.19
CA LEU A 289 11.16 20.79 12.93
C LEU A 289 12.51 21.34 13.40
N SER A 290 13.07 20.79 14.48
CA SER A 290 14.35 21.24 15.06
C SER A 290 15.58 20.78 14.27
N VAL A 291 15.54 19.59 13.67
CA VAL A 291 16.68 19.02 12.92
C VAL A 291 16.90 19.71 11.56
N GLY A 292 18.07 19.46 10.96
CA GLY A 292 18.47 19.98 9.65
C GLY A 292 17.81 19.21 8.49
N HIS A 293 18.60 18.67 7.57
CA HIS A 293 18.10 17.75 6.56
C HIS A 293 17.66 16.43 7.21
N ALA A 294 16.57 15.83 6.74
CA ALA A 294 16.11 14.54 7.25
C ALA A 294 15.66 13.59 6.14
N LEU A 295 15.97 12.31 6.35
CA LEU A 295 15.47 11.19 5.56
C LEU A 295 14.45 10.43 6.42
N LEU A 296 13.20 10.45 6.00
CA LEU A 296 12.09 9.78 6.65
C LEU A 296 12.06 8.33 6.17
N ASN A 297 12.52 7.41 7.02
CA ASN A 297 12.70 6.01 6.66
C ASN A 297 11.90 5.10 7.59
N GLN A 298 10.80 4.58 7.08
CA GLN A 298 9.92 3.66 7.79
C GLN A 298 9.01 2.94 6.78
N ALA A 299 8.41 1.83 7.19
CA ALA A 299 7.44 1.06 6.41
C ALA A 299 6.34 1.93 5.76
N SER A 300 5.81 1.47 4.63
CA SER A 300 4.65 2.12 4.00
C SER A 300 3.45 2.08 4.94
N GLY A 301 2.79 3.24 5.13
CA GLY A 301 1.63 3.37 6.01
C GLY A 301 1.94 3.78 7.45
N SER A 302 3.19 4.07 7.78
CA SER A 302 3.60 4.53 9.11
C SER A 302 3.27 5.99 9.43
N GLY A 303 2.75 6.77 8.47
CA GLY A 303 2.46 8.20 8.68
C GLY A 303 3.55 9.17 8.21
N LYS A 304 4.49 8.73 7.35
CA LYS A 304 5.53 9.62 6.77
C LYS A 304 4.94 10.86 6.08
N THR A 305 4.03 10.64 5.13
CA THR A 305 3.35 11.73 4.39
C THR A 305 2.56 12.64 5.34
N ARG A 306 1.84 12.07 6.32
CA ARG A 306 1.14 12.87 7.35
C ARG A 306 2.11 13.75 8.14
N MET A 307 3.27 13.22 8.52
CA MET A 307 4.29 13.98 9.24
C MET A 307 4.86 15.11 8.38
N LEU A 308 5.11 14.87 7.09
CA LEU A 308 5.55 15.90 6.14
C LEU A 308 4.52 17.03 6.02
N PHE A 309 3.24 16.70 5.90
CA PHE A 309 2.16 17.68 5.86
C PHE A 309 2.10 18.47 7.16
N ALA A 310 2.24 17.80 8.30
CA ALA A 310 2.21 18.46 9.60
C ALA A 310 3.42 19.40 9.82
N VAL A 311 4.59 19.07 9.24
CA VAL A 311 5.74 20.00 9.18
C VAL A 311 5.37 21.24 8.37
N LEU A 312 4.82 21.08 7.17
CA LEU A 312 4.49 22.19 6.27
C LEU A 312 3.30 23.04 6.75
N ALA A 313 2.37 22.44 7.49
CA ALA A 313 1.33 23.18 8.21
C ALA A 313 1.91 24.07 9.32
N ARG A 314 3.09 23.71 9.87
CA ARG A 314 3.81 24.47 10.91
C ARG A 314 4.99 25.27 10.39
N ALA A 315 5.34 25.20 9.12
CA ALA A 315 6.46 25.95 8.57
C ALA A 315 6.30 26.20 7.06
N TRP A 316 6.69 27.39 6.61
CA TRP A 316 6.75 27.69 5.18
C TRP A 316 7.70 26.76 4.47
N GLY A 317 7.25 26.17 3.38
CA GLY A 317 8.04 25.27 2.57
C GLY A 317 7.31 24.83 1.31
N PHE A 318 8.04 24.07 0.48
CA PHE A 318 7.51 23.51 -0.75
C PHE A 318 7.35 22.00 -0.64
N TYR A 319 6.16 21.50 -1.01
CA TYR A 319 5.86 20.08 -1.15
C TYR A 319 5.98 19.66 -2.61
N PHE A 320 6.81 18.64 -2.85
CA PHE A 320 6.98 17.99 -4.13
C PHE A 320 6.70 16.50 -3.96
N THR A 321 5.81 15.96 -4.79
CA THR A 321 5.68 14.50 -4.92
C THR A 321 6.37 14.06 -6.20
N CYS A 322 7.14 12.97 -6.13
CA CYS A 322 7.74 12.36 -7.34
C CYS A 322 6.81 11.35 -8.01
N LEU A 323 5.64 11.10 -7.42
CA LEU A 323 4.59 10.23 -7.95
C LEU A 323 3.23 10.92 -7.83
N TRP A 324 2.48 10.94 -8.93
CA TRP A 324 1.11 11.41 -8.90
C TRP A 324 0.21 10.42 -9.65
N LYS A 325 -0.87 9.99 -9.00
CA LYS A 325 -1.83 9.05 -9.59
C LYS A 325 -3.25 9.47 -9.21
N GLN A 326 -4.03 9.89 -10.18
CA GLN A 326 -5.38 10.45 -9.97
C GLN A 326 -6.30 9.64 -9.04
N GLY A 327 -6.22 8.30 -9.06
CA GLY A 327 -7.06 7.45 -8.21
C GLY A 327 -6.43 6.98 -6.90
N SER A 328 -5.16 6.58 -6.92
CA SER A 328 -4.53 5.93 -5.76
C SER A 328 -3.66 6.85 -4.91
N ASP A 329 -3.20 7.97 -5.49
CA ASP A 329 -2.30 8.93 -4.85
C ASP A 329 -2.56 10.34 -5.41
N PRO A 330 -3.72 10.94 -5.07
CA PRO A 330 -4.17 12.20 -5.66
C PRO A 330 -3.51 13.43 -5.02
N TYR A 331 -2.51 13.25 -4.15
CA TYR A 331 -1.92 14.34 -3.36
C TYR A 331 -0.75 14.99 -4.09
N GLY A 332 -0.71 16.32 -4.04
CA GLY A 332 0.34 17.11 -4.66
C GLY A 332 0.00 17.59 -6.07
N SER A 333 0.89 18.40 -6.61
CA SER A 333 0.83 18.84 -8.01
C SER A 333 1.58 17.89 -8.93
N GLN A 334 1.19 17.89 -10.20
CA GLN A 334 1.80 17.06 -11.25
C GLN A 334 3.10 17.67 -11.82
N ASP A 335 3.49 18.86 -11.37
CA ASP A 335 4.64 19.61 -11.88
C ASP A 335 5.97 18.83 -11.95
N ILE A 336 6.28 17.97 -10.97
CA ILE A 336 7.49 17.13 -11.03
C ILE A 336 7.37 16.03 -12.11
N VAL A 337 6.21 15.39 -12.20
CA VAL A 337 5.94 14.37 -13.24
C VAL A 337 5.99 15.01 -14.63
N GLU A 338 5.45 16.21 -14.76
CA GLU A 338 5.51 16.98 -16.00
C GLU A 338 6.95 17.41 -16.33
N ALA A 339 7.74 17.80 -15.33
CA ALA A 339 9.16 18.07 -15.53
C ALA A 339 9.93 16.83 -16.01
N PHE A 340 9.58 15.62 -15.55
CA PHE A 340 10.16 14.40 -16.10
C PHE A 340 9.82 14.24 -17.59
N ARG A 341 8.57 14.49 -17.99
CA ARG A 341 8.17 14.48 -19.41
C ARG A 341 8.90 15.54 -20.24
N MET A 342 9.12 16.72 -19.66
CA MET A 342 9.90 17.79 -20.30
C MET A 342 11.36 17.39 -20.53
N ILE A 343 11.96 16.65 -19.60
CA ILE A 343 13.32 16.11 -19.73
C ILE A 343 13.36 15.04 -20.83
N GLU A 344 12.41 14.11 -20.86
CA GLU A 344 12.36 13.08 -21.90
C GLU A 344 12.12 13.66 -23.31
N SER A 345 11.30 14.71 -23.39
CA SER A 345 10.94 15.38 -24.65
C SER A 345 11.84 16.58 -24.98
N SER A 346 13.04 16.63 -24.41
CA SER A 346 13.91 17.82 -24.49
C SER A 346 14.32 18.16 -25.93
N ASP A 347 14.38 17.17 -26.81
CA ASP A 347 14.72 17.32 -28.22
C ASP A 347 13.66 18.11 -29.02
N GLN A 348 12.41 18.09 -28.56
CA GLN A 348 11.28 18.80 -29.19
C GLN A 348 10.99 20.15 -28.53
N LEU A 349 11.18 20.23 -27.21
CA LEU A 349 10.77 21.36 -26.38
C LEU A 349 11.86 22.42 -26.20
N ARG A 350 13.14 22.06 -26.37
CA ARG A 350 14.24 22.99 -26.07
C ARG A 350 14.71 23.78 -27.30
N PRO A 351 14.87 25.11 -27.16
CA PRO A 351 15.46 25.98 -28.20
C PRO A 351 16.85 25.57 -28.67
N ASP A 352 17.68 25.10 -27.73
CA ASP A 352 19.09 24.74 -27.96
C ASP A 352 19.27 23.37 -28.64
N GLY A 353 18.19 22.61 -28.79
CA GLY A 353 18.20 21.28 -29.40
C GLY A 353 18.96 20.23 -28.58
N LEU A 354 19.23 20.48 -27.29
CA LEU A 354 19.86 19.48 -26.43
C LEU A 354 18.94 18.28 -26.23
N LYS A 355 19.49 17.09 -26.46
CA LYS A 355 18.77 15.82 -26.33
C LYS A 355 19.14 15.09 -25.05
N PHE A 356 18.12 14.68 -24.30
CA PHE A 356 18.29 13.84 -23.14
C PHE A 356 18.63 12.39 -23.53
N THR A 357 19.49 11.77 -22.73
CA THR A 357 19.88 10.36 -22.87
C THR A 357 19.55 9.62 -21.57
N SER A 358 18.47 8.84 -21.56
CA SER A 358 17.95 8.17 -20.36
C SER A 358 18.84 7.04 -19.81
N SER A 359 19.74 6.50 -20.64
CA SER A 359 20.73 5.51 -20.24
C SER A 359 22.05 5.81 -20.93
N VAL A 360 23.06 6.20 -20.14
CA VAL A 360 24.43 6.40 -20.64
C VAL A 360 25.21 5.11 -20.43
N GLN A 361 25.80 4.60 -21.51
CA GLN A 361 26.54 3.34 -21.47
C GLN A 361 27.93 3.53 -20.86
N ASP A 362 28.45 2.46 -20.28
CA ASP A 362 29.81 2.41 -19.75
C ASP A 362 30.82 2.47 -20.91
N TRP A 363 31.69 3.48 -20.93
CA TRP A 363 32.72 3.64 -21.98
C TRP A 363 33.74 2.50 -22.00
N SER A 364 33.84 1.70 -20.93
CA SER A 364 34.72 0.53 -20.91
C SER A 364 34.20 -0.62 -21.77
N THR A 365 32.90 -0.61 -22.07
CA THR A 365 32.22 -1.64 -22.87
C THR A 365 31.57 -1.06 -24.14
N GLY A 366 31.34 0.25 -24.17
CA GLY A 366 30.71 0.98 -25.26
C GLY A 366 31.67 1.54 -26.30
N ALA A 367 31.10 2.09 -27.37
CA ALA A 367 31.85 2.78 -28.43
C ALA A 367 32.25 4.22 -28.04
N ASP A 368 31.59 4.80 -27.03
CA ASP A 368 31.82 6.18 -26.61
C ASP A 368 33.10 6.31 -25.79
N SER A 369 33.83 7.40 -26.00
CA SER A 369 34.97 7.75 -25.13
C SER A 369 34.48 8.24 -23.77
N GLN A 370 35.34 8.16 -22.75
CA GLN A 370 35.05 8.75 -21.42
C GLN A 370 34.62 10.22 -21.54
N ALA A 371 35.28 11.01 -22.39
CA ALA A 371 34.92 12.40 -22.62
C ALA A 371 33.51 12.57 -23.21
N GLY A 372 33.09 11.69 -24.13
CA GLY A 372 31.74 11.72 -24.69
C GLY A 372 30.65 11.34 -23.69
N VAL A 373 30.96 10.42 -22.77
CA VAL A 373 30.08 10.06 -21.65
C VAL A 373 29.95 11.22 -20.65
N GLU A 374 31.06 11.85 -20.28
CA GLU A 374 31.08 13.03 -19.40
C GLU A 374 30.31 14.21 -20.02
N GLU A 375 30.46 14.45 -21.32
CA GLU A 375 29.69 15.45 -22.06
C GLU A 375 28.20 15.13 -22.04
N THR A 376 27.82 13.85 -22.25
CA THR A 376 26.42 13.42 -22.20
C THR A 376 25.83 13.60 -20.80
N TRP A 377 26.57 13.27 -19.75
CA TRP A 377 26.14 13.50 -18.37
C TRP A 377 25.98 14.99 -18.05
N LEU A 378 26.91 15.84 -18.51
CA LEU A 378 26.80 17.28 -18.34
C LEU A 378 25.57 17.83 -19.07
N ARG A 379 25.34 17.41 -20.32
CA ARG A 379 24.16 17.75 -21.10
C ARG A 379 22.86 17.35 -20.39
N ASN A 380 22.77 16.10 -19.93
CA ASN A 380 21.61 15.61 -19.19
C ASN A 380 21.37 16.43 -17.92
N ARG A 381 22.43 16.75 -17.15
CA ARG A 381 22.33 17.58 -15.95
C ARG A 381 21.80 18.97 -16.27
N THR A 382 22.27 19.60 -17.35
CA THR A 382 21.76 20.91 -17.79
C THR A 382 20.27 20.84 -18.12
N ILE A 383 19.84 19.84 -18.90
CA ILE A 383 18.43 19.65 -19.25
C ILE A 383 17.56 19.48 -17.99
N ALA A 384 17.96 18.60 -17.08
CA ALA A 384 17.24 18.34 -15.85
C ALA A 384 17.21 19.57 -14.93
N THR A 385 18.33 20.26 -14.77
CA THR A 385 18.43 21.48 -13.96
C THR A 385 17.47 22.54 -14.47
N ASP A 386 17.43 22.77 -15.78
CA ASP A 386 16.53 23.77 -16.37
C ASP A 386 15.06 23.43 -16.13
N ALA A 387 14.67 22.16 -16.29
CA ALA A 387 13.31 21.72 -16.04
C ALA A 387 12.91 21.91 -14.57
N PHE A 388 13.78 21.50 -13.63
CA PHE A 388 13.51 21.66 -12.19
C PHE A 388 13.57 23.12 -11.73
N ARG A 389 14.35 23.98 -12.38
CA ARG A 389 14.29 25.44 -12.16
C ARG A 389 12.96 26.03 -12.62
N ALA A 390 12.42 25.57 -13.75
CA ALA A 390 11.10 26.00 -14.20
C ALA A 390 10.00 25.60 -13.19
N VAL A 391 10.08 24.39 -12.63
CA VAL A 391 9.20 23.94 -11.54
C VAL A 391 9.33 24.86 -10.33
N LEU A 392 10.55 25.17 -9.90
CA LEU A 392 10.78 26.03 -8.75
C LEU A 392 10.24 27.44 -8.98
N LEU A 393 10.47 28.02 -10.17
CA LEU A 393 9.93 29.31 -10.55
C LEU A 393 8.40 29.32 -10.50
N ALA A 394 7.75 28.28 -11.04
CA ALA A 394 6.30 28.14 -10.97
C ALA A 394 5.80 28.17 -9.51
N ARG A 395 6.43 27.39 -8.62
CA ARG A 395 6.10 27.37 -7.17
C ARG A 395 6.32 28.73 -6.51
N LEU A 396 7.43 29.41 -6.80
CA LEU A 396 7.77 30.71 -6.24
C LEU A 396 6.80 31.81 -6.67
N LEU A 397 6.32 31.79 -7.92
CA LEU A 397 5.34 32.75 -8.42
C LEU A 397 3.98 32.58 -7.73
N VAL A 398 3.48 31.34 -7.62
CA VAL A 398 2.23 31.05 -6.87
C VAL A 398 2.40 31.40 -5.40
N TYR A 399 3.54 31.06 -4.79
CA TYR A 399 3.84 31.38 -3.39
C TYR A 399 3.84 32.88 -3.11
N THR A 400 4.50 33.67 -3.97
CA THR A 400 4.52 35.13 -3.85
C THR A 400 3.11 35.71 -3.96
N GLN A 401 2.33 35.21 -4.92
CA GLN A 401 0.94 35.61 -5.08
C GLN A 401 0.08 35.22 -3.88
N PHE A 402 0.23 34.00 -3.36
CA PHE A 402 -0.46 33.52 -2.18
C PHE A 402 -0.13 34.37 -0.94
N ARG A 403 1.15 34.66 -0.69
CA ARG A 403 1.59 35.52 0.42
C ARG A 403 0.94 36.91 0.33
N ARG A 404 0.88 37.49 -0.86
CA ARG A 404 0.19 38.77 -1.11
C ARG A 404 -1.29 38.70 -0.73
N ILE A 405 -1.99 37.64 -1.13
CA ILE A 405 -3.41 37.46 -0.80
C ILE A 405 -3.59 37.26 0.70
N ALA A 406 -2.79 36.40 1.34
CA ALA A 406 -2.86 36.13 2.78
C ALA A 406 -2.63 37.41 3.61
N THR A 407 -1.65 38.24 3.23
CA THR A 407 -1.42 39.55 3.85
C THR A 407 -2.59 40.51 3.61
N ALA A 408 -3.12 40.58 2.38
CA ALA A 408 -4.27 41.44 2.07
C ALA A 408 -5.54 41.03 2.83
N LYS A 409 -5.69 39.74 3.16
CA LYS A 409 -6.76 39.20 3.99
C LYS A 409 -6.47 39.25 5.49
N ALA A 410 -5.28 39.72 5.90
CA ALA A 410 -4.83 39.76 7.28
C ALA A 410 -4.95 38.39 7.99
N LEU A 411 -4.63 37.30 7.28
CA LEU A 411 -4.65 35.97 7.86
C LEU A 411 -3.57 35.82 8.94
N PRO A 412 -3.87 35.16 10.07
CA PRO A 412 -2.85 34.71 11.00
C PRO A 412 -1.78 33.84 10.30
N GLU A 413 -0.53 33.98 10.72
CA GLU A 413 0.60 33.27 10.07
C GLU A 413 0.49 31.73 10.20
N SER A 414 -0.09 31.21 11.28
CA SER A 414 -0.42 29.79 11.43
C SER A 414 -1.43 29.34 10.39
N GLU A 415 -2.53 30.06 10.26
CA GLU A 415 -3.60 29.82 9.29
C GLU A 415 -3.10 29.89 7.85
N ALA A 416 -2.31 30.92 7.52
CA ALA A 416 -1.74 31.09 6.19
C ALA A 416 -0.79 29.92 5.81
N ARG A 417 -0.04 29.35 6.78
CA ARG A 417 0.81 28.16 6.55
C ARG A 417 -0.03 26.92 6.25
N ILE A 418 -1.11 26.70 6.99
CA ILE A 418 -2.01 25.56 6.77
C ILE A 418 -2.68 25.69 5.39
N ALA A 419 -3.23 26.86 5.06
CA ALA A 419 -3.79 27.15 3.74
C ALA A 419 -2.78 26.90 2.61
N TRP A 420 -1.54 27.35 2.79
CA TRP A 420 -0.47 27.12 1.82
C TRP A 420 -0.11 25.63 1.68
N CYS A 421 -0.07 24.90 2.79
CA CYS A 421 0.13 23.46 2.79
C CYS A 421 -1.00 22.76 2.03
N MET A 422 -2.26 23.09 2.32
CA MET A 422 -3.44 22.53 1.66
C MET A 422 -3.47 22.81 0.15
N LEU A 423 -3.14 24.03 -0.28
CA LEU A 423 -3.06 24.37 -1.70
C LEU A 423 -2.03 23.51 -2.45
N GLN A 424 -0.91 23.16 -1.80
CA GLN A 424 0.10 22.32 -2.43
C GLN A 424 -0.31 20.85 -2.48
N ILE A 425 -1.04 20.36 -1.47
CA ILE A 425 -1.54 18.98 -1.39
C ILE A 425 -2.74 18.78 -2.32
N CYS A 426 -3.60 19.78 -2.44
CA CYS A 426 -4.81 19.79 -3.26
C CYS A 426 -4.80 20.99 -4.22
N PRO A 427 -3.96 20.99 -5.28
CA PRO A 427 -3.85 22.13 -6.20
C PRO A 427 -5.16 22.53 -6.87
N HIS A 428 -6.11 21.60 -6.99
CA HIS A 428 -7.43 21.85 -7.56
C HIS A 428 -8.30 22.78 -6.69
N PHE A 429 -7.97 23.00 -5.41
CA PHE A 429 -8.60 24.04 -4.59
C PHE A 429 -8.33 25.46 -5.10
N SER A 430 -7.38 25.61 -6.03
CA SER A 430 -7.16 26.86 -6.74
C SER A 430 -8.28 27.23 -7.72
N GLY A 431 -9.23 26.32 -8.00
CA GLY A 431 -10.28 26.47 -9.02
C GLY A 431 -9.81 26.27 -10.44
N VAL A 432 -8.50 26.30 -10.61
CA VAL A 432 -7.80 25.76 -11.75
C VAL A 432 -7.39 24.34 -11.38
N GLN A 433 -7.36 23.41 -12.35
CA GLN A 433 -7.00 22.01 -12.09
C GLN A 433 -5.72 21.86 -11.24
N ASP A 434 -4.62 22.47 -11.69
CA ASP A 434 -3.35 22.52 -11.00
C ASP A 434 -2.62 23.80 -11.40
N VAL A 435 -2.65 24.82 -10.53
CA VAL A 435 -2.03 26.13 -10.81
C VAL A 435 -0.52 26.04 -11.01
N PHE A 436 0.16 25.11 -10.34
CA PHE A 436 1.61 24.96 -10.42
C PHE A 436 2.01 24.35 -11.76
N CYS A 437 1.37 23.24 -12.12
CA CYS A 437 1.55 22.61 -13.42
C CYS A 437 1.12 23.56 -14.56
N GLY A 438 0.02 24.29 -14.38
CA GLY A 438 -0.47 25.27 -15.36
C GLY A 438 0.52 26.41 -15.65
N ILE A 439 1.29 26.87 -14.65
CA ILE A 439 2.39 27.82 -14.85
C ILE A 439 3.58 27.14 -15.53
N LEU A 440 3.96 25.93 -15.10
CA LEU A 440 5.05 25.17 -15.71
C LEU A 440 4.83 24.98 -17.23
N GLU A 441 3.62 24.62 -17.64
CA GLU A 441 3.22 24.52 -19.05
C GLU A 441 3.45 25.81 -19.83
N ARG A 442 3.17 26.97 -19.21
CA ARG A 442 3.38 28.29 -19.83
C ARG A 442 4.85 28.69 -19.87
N LEU A 443 5.71 28.06 -19.07
CA LEU A 443 7.15 28.23 -19.10
C LEU A 443 7.83 27.34 -20.17
N LYS A 444 7.10 26.40 -20.80
CA LYS A 444 7.64 25.59 -21.90
C LYS A 444 8.08 26.49 -23.06
N GLY A 445 9.32 26.34 -23.50
CA GLY A 445 9.92 27.14 -24.57
C GLY A 445 10.53 28.47 -24.13
N VAL A 446 10.43 28.86 -22.85
CA VAL A 446 11.20 29.98 -22.28
C VAL A 446 12.66 29.56 -22.14
N SER A 447 13.60 30.47 -22.42
CA SER A 447 15.03 30.17 -22.30
C SER A 447 15.48 29.98 -20.84
N SER A 448 16.43 29.07 -20.61
CA SER A 448 16.96 28.78 -19.26
C SER A 448 17.55 30.02 -18.58
N ALA A 449 18.23 30.90 -19.34
CA ALA A 449 18.78 32.14 -18.81
C ALA A 449 17.70 33.06 -18.23
N GLU A 450 16.54 33.13 -18.89
CA GLU A 450 15.43 33.97 -18.43
C GLU A 450 14.70 33.32 -17.27
N ILE A 451 14.48 32.00 -17.27
CA ILE A 451 13.97 31.26 -16.09
C ILE A 451 14.86 31.53 -14.87
N THR A 452 16.18 31.43 -15.05
CA THR A 452 17.16 31.68 -13.96
C THR A 452 17.04 33.11 -13.45
N LYS A 453 17.08 34.10 -14.34
CA LYS A 453 16.96 35.52 -14.00
C LYS A 453 15.67 35.81 -13.21
N GLN A 454 14.54 35.26 -13.64
CA GLN A 454 13.25 35.47 -12.97
C GLN A 454 13.19 34.77 -11.62
N THR A 455 13.78 33.58 -11.52
CA THR A 455 13.91 32.85 -10.25
C THR A 455 14.72 33.66 -9.25
N ASP A 456 15.89 34.16 -9.65
CA ASP A 456 16.77 34.98 -8.81
C ASP A 456 16.07 36.28 -8.37
N ALA A 457 15.29 36.90 -9.27
CA ALA A 457 14.52 38.11 -8.96
C ALA A 457 13.46 37.84 -7.88
N VAL A 458 12.69 36.75 -8.00
CA VAL A 458 11.66 36.39 -7.00
C VAL A 458 12.31 36.01 -5.67
N LEU A 459 13.39 35.23 -5.68
CA LEU A 459 14.12 34.85 -4.47
C LEU A 459 14.71 36.07 -3.75
N SER A 460 15.28 37.01 -4.50
CA SER A 460 15.81 38.27 -3.95
C SER A 460 14.70 39.09 -3.28
N HIS A 461 13.52 39.14 -3.89
CA HIS A 461 12.35 39.83 -3.31
C HIS A 461 11.87 39.15 -2.01
N LEU A 462 11.77 37.82 -2.00
CA LEU A 462 11.37 37.06 -0.80
C LEU A 462 12.40 37.20 0.32
N ALA A 463 13.70 37.27 0.00
CA ALA A 463 14.76 37.51 0.98
C ALA A 463 14.66 38.91 1.60
N GLN A 464 14.40 39.94 0.78
CA GLN A 464 14.24 41.33 1.27
C GLN A 464 13.01 41.50 2.18
N THR A 465 12.00 40.65 2.03
CA THR A 465 10.76 40.69 2.81
C THR A 465 10.73 39.66 3.95
N GLU A 466 11.82 38.92 4.16
CA GLU A 466 11.93 37.83 5.15
C GLU A 466 10.86 36.72 4.98
N GLN A 467 10.38 36.53 3.75
CA GLN A 467 9.34 35.55 3.42
C GLN A 467 9.89 34.28 2.76
N THR A 468 11.19 34.03 2.91
CA THR A 468 11.82 32.86 2.30
C THR A 468 11.26 31.55 2.88
N PRO A 469 10.94 30.56 2.03
CA PRO A 469 10.52 29.25 2.50
C PRO A 469 11.68 28.60 3.29
N LYS A 470 11.35 27.74 4.26
CA LYS A 470 12.32 27.10 5.17
C LYS A 470 12.54 25.61 4.88
N TYR A 471 11.62 24.97 4.16
CA TYR A 471 11.66 23.54 3.87
C TYR A 471 11.46 23.25 2.37
N LEU A 472 12.21 22.28 1.86
CA LEU A 472 11.92 21.54 0.64
C LEU A 472 11.56 20.12 1.03
N VAL A 473 10.37 19.67 0.67
CA VAL A 473 9.87 18.34 1.00
C VAL A 473 9.71 17.55 -0.28
N PHE A 474 10.39 16.41 -0.38
CA PHE A 474 10.26 15.45 -1.47
C PHE A 474 9.60 14.18 -0.95
N ASP A 475 8.37 13.91 -1.35
CA ASP A 475 7.68 12.65 -1.06
C ASP A 475 7.67 11.72 -2.27
N GLU A 476 7.45 10.44 -2.00
CA GLU A 476 7.55 9.34 -2.95
C GLU A 476 8.86 9.37 -3.77
N ALA A 477 9.95 9.83 -3.13
CA ALA A 477 11.25 10.08 -3.75
C ALA A 477 11.93 8.83 -4.30
N GLN A 478 11.45 7.62 -3.96
CA GLN A 478 11.93 6.38 -4.57
C GLN A 478 11.74 6.38 -6.08
N VAL A 479 10.69 7.04 -6.59
CA VAL A 479 10.44 7.11 -8.04
C VAL A 479 11.59 7.85 -8.70
N ALA A 480 11.96 9.01 -8.17
CA ALA A 480 13.11 9.77 -8.65
C ALA A 480 14.44 9.05 -8.38
N ALA A 481 14.55 8.24 -7.32
CA ALA A 481 15.75 7.46 -7.02
C ALA A 481 15.93 6.23 -7.92
N GLU A 482 14.86 5.74 -8.52
CA GLU A 482 14.88 4.58 -9.42
C GLU A 482 14.82 4.97 -10.90
N MET A 483 14.38 6.19 -11.21
CA MET A 483 14.30 6.72 -12.56
C MET A 483 15.67 7.15 -13.09
N TRP A 484 15.97 6.69 -14.30
CA TRP A 484 17.19 7.00 -15.08
C TRP A 484 18.50 6.79 -14.30
N LYS A 485 18.68 5.62 -13.67
CA LYS A 485 19.80 5.29 -12.77
C LYS A 485 21.21 5.58 -13.33
N SER A 486 21.39 5.54 -14.66
CA SER A 486 22.66 5.79 -15.36
C SER A 486 22.70 7.09 -16.17
N ALA A 487 21.63 7.88 -16.18
CA ALA A 487 21.57 9.09 -17.02
C ALA A 487 22.47 10.22 -16.51
N PHE A 488 22.85 10.20 -15.23
CA PHE A 488 23.66 11.26 -14.64
C PHE A 488 24.95 10.70 -14.05
N GLY A 489 26.02 11.46 -14.22
CA GLY A 489 27.34 11.14 -13.66
C GLY A 489 27.60 11.78 -12.31
N PRO A 490 28.82 11.62 -11.78
CA PRO A 490 29.27 12.31 -10.59
C PRO A 490 29.41 13.82 -10.84
N THR A 491 29.66 14.57 -9.77
CA THR A 491 29.90 16.02 -9.86
C THR A 491 31.12 16.30 -10.75
N PRO A 492 31.13 17.37 -11.57
CA PRO A 492 32.27 17.69 -12.43
C PRO A 492 33.56 17.80 -11.61
N GLY A 493 34.65 17.20 -12.10
CA GLY A 493 35.95 17.14 -11.41
C GLY A 493 36.14 15.91 -10.52
N GLU A 494 35.12 15.09 -10.30
CA GLU A 494 35.29 13.81 -9.61
C GLU A 494 35.85 12.75 -10.57
N ILE A 495 37.05 12.24 -10.28
CA ILE A 495 37.72 11.24 -11.13
C ILE A 495 36.89 9.97 -11.18
N THR A 496 36.47 9.55 -12.37
CA THR A 496 35.76 8.28 -12.57
C THR A 496 36.68 7.31 -13.30
N THR A 497 36.84 6.12 -12.75
CA THR A 497 37.53 5.01 -13.41
C THR A 497 36.49 4.09 -14.04
N ALA A 498 36.88 3.30 -15.04
CA ALA A 498 36.01 2.25 -15.59
C ALA A 498 35.42 1.34 -14.49
N SER A 499 36.25 0.97 -13.50
CA SER A 499 35.82 0.12 -12.37
C SER A 499 34.81 0.79 -11.44
N THR A 500 34.69 2.11 -11.43
CA THR A 500 33.78 2.87 -10.54
C THR A 500 32.62 3.52 -11.30
N PHE A 501 32.50 3.28 -12.61
CA PHE A 501 31.49 3.91 -13.46
C PHE A 501 30.06 3.75 -12.93
N LEU A 502 29.65 2.49 -12.72
CA LEU A 502 28.30 2.16 -12.25
C LEU A 502 28.03 2.69 -10.83
N GLU A 503 29.06 2.71 -9.98
CA GLU A 503 28.97 3.25 -8.61
C GLU A 503 28.83 4.77 -8.61
N LYS A 504 29.31 5.45 -9.67
CA LYS A 504 29.24 6.91 -9.83
C LYS A 504 28.05 7.41 -10.64
N CYS A 505 27.32 6.50 -11.28
CA CYS A 505 26.02 6.80 -11.87
C CYS A 505 25.03 7.30 -10.80
N ARG A 506 24.17 8.23 -11.18
CA ARG A 506 23.18 8.85 -10.30
C ARG A 506 21.81 8.86 -10.98
N PRO A 507 20.73 8.60 -10.21
CA PRO A 507 19.36 8.72 -10.71
C PRO A 507 18.92 10.20 -10.73
N VAL A 508 17.72 10.48 -11.28
CA VAL A 508 17.18 11.85 -11.41
C VAL A 508 16.95 12.56 -10.07
N LEU A 509 16.84 11.82 -8.96
CA LEU A 509 16.77 12.42 -7.62
C LEU A 509 17.96 13.37 -7.33
N LYS A 510 19.15 13.05 -7.86
CA LYS A 510 20.35 13.89 -7.70
C LYS A 510 20.17 15.28 -8.32
N PRO A 511 19.98 15.43 -9.64
CA PRO A 511 19.77 16.75 -10.25
C PRO A 511 18.52 17.46 -9.73
N LEU A 512 17.47 16.73 -9.35
CA LEU A 512 16.30 17.32 -8.70
C LEU A 512 16.67 18.03 -7.39
N ALA A 513 17.27 17.31 -6.45
CA ALA A 513 17.68 17.88 -5.17
C ALA A 513 18.74 18.99 -5.35
N ASP A 514 19.70 18.81 -6.26
CA ASP A 514 20.72 19.81 -6.56
C ASP A 514 20.14 21.11 -7.08
N ALA A 515 19.26 21.04 -8.09
CA ALA A 515 18.70 22.21 -8.73
C ALA A 515 17.90 23.04 -7.72
N MET A 516 17.10 22.37 -6.89
CA MET A 516 16.28 23.02 -5.87
C MET A 516 17.13 23.61 -4.75
N HIS A 517 18.06 22.83 -4.18
CA HIS A 517 18.87 23.28 -3.04
C HIS A 517 19.92 24.33 -3.40
N THR A 518 20.45 24.31 -4.64
CA THR A 518 21.40 25.35 -5.09
C THR A 518 20.76 26.73 -5.10
N LEU A 519 19.47 26.82 -5.43
CA LEU A 519 18.73 28.08 -5.45
C LEU A 519 18.11 28.41 -4.09
N LEU A 520 17.69 27.39 -3.34
CA LEU A 520 17.12 27.50 -2.01
C LEU A 520 17.92 26.64 -1.02
N PRO A 521 19.00 27.17 -0.41
CA PRO A 521 19.82 26.44 0.56
C PRO A 521 19.10 26.31 1.91
N ILE A 522 17.97 25.61 1.92
CA ILE A 522 17.07 25.45 3.06
C ILE A 522 16.96 23.97 3.47
N LYS A 523 16.25 23.68 4.57
CA LYS A 523 16.12 22.31 5.09
C LYS A 523 15.45 21.42 4.06
N VAL A 524 15.91 20.18 3.95
CA VAL A 524 15.38 19.21 2.98
C VAL A 524 14.87 17.98 3.71
N LEU A 525 13.61 17.63 3.49
CA LEU A 525 12.99 16.41 4.00
C LEU A 525 12.69 15.49 2.83
N ILE A 526 13.10 14.23 2.94
CA ILE A 526 12.92 13.24 1.87
C ILE A 526 12.19 12.04 2.45
N SER A 527 11.10 11.65 1.81
CA SER A 527 10.29 10.48 2.14
C SER A 527 10.08 9.64 0.89
N GLY A 528 9.88 8.34 1.09
CA GLY A 528 9.48 7.44 0.03
C GLY A 528 9.13 6.06 0.53
N THR A 529 8.34 5.32 -0.25
CA THR A 529 8.11 3.89 -0.05
C THR A 529 9.26 3.10 -0.67
N LYS A 530 9.82 2.07 0.00
CA LYS A 530 10.99 1.31 -0.51
C LYS A 530 12.25 2.15 -0.78
N LEU A 531 12.37 3.29 -0.11
CA LEU A 531 13.47 4.21 -0.36
C LEU A 531 14.77 3.67 0.23
N ARG A 532 15.59 3.02 -0.61
CA ARG A 532 16.91 2.52 -0.23
C ARG A 532 17.77 3.64 0.31
N THR A 533 18.16 3.52 1.59
CA THR A 533 19.02 4.50 2.24
C THR A 533 20.31 4.70 1.44
N GLN A 534 20.87 3.62 0.89
CA GLN A 534 22.06 3.71 0.05
C GLN A 534 21.80 4.45 -1.28
N SER A 535 20.64 4.25 -1.90
CA SER A 535 20.26 4.98 -3.12
C SER A 535 20.15 6.48 -2.85
N VAL A 536 19.56 6.88 -1.72
CA VAL A 536 19.48 8.28 -1.30
C VAL A 536 20.85 8.84 -0.96
N LYS A 537 21.66 8.11 -0.17
CA LYS A 537 23.04 8.49 0.12
C LYS A 537 23.83 8.68 -1.17
N ASN A 538 23.77 7.74 -2.10
CA ASN A 538 24.44 7.85 -3.40
C ASN A 538 23.92 9.05 -4.18
N ALA A 539 22.59 9.24 -4.21
CA ALA A 539 21.95 10.35 -4.90
C ALA A 539 22.17 11.72 -4.23
N LEU A 540 22.61 11.84 -2.97
CA LEU A 540 22.70 13.13 -2.27
C LEU A 540 24.06 13.41 -1.60
N SER A 541 24.95 12.42 -1.57
CA SER A 541 26.25 12.43 -0.88
C SER A 541 27.17 13.59 -1.29
N SER A 542 27.00 14.18 -2.47
CA SER A 542 27.87 15.25 -2.95
C SER A 542 27.32 16.67 -2.77
N THR A 543 26.05 16.84 -2.38
CA THR A 543 25.42 18.17 -2.30
C THR A 543 24.87 18.48 -0.92
N LEU A 544 23.87 17.70 -0.46
CA LEU A 544 23.19 17.96 0.81
C LEU A 544 24.00 17.43 1.99
N MET A 545 24.52 16.20 1.86
CA MET A 545 25.07 15.48 3.02
C MET A 545 26.44 15.98 3.50
N LYS A 546 27.18 16.76 2.69
CA LYS A 546 28.52 17.25 3.07
C LYS A 546 28.50 18.49 3.95
N ARG A 547 27.48 19.34 3.84
CA ARG A 547 27.46 20.65 4.53
C ARG A 547 26.96 20.51 5.96
N ASP A 548 25.78 19.90 6.13
CA ASP A 548 25.08 19.87 7.42
C ASP A 548 24.77 18.44 7.91
N GLY A 549 25.21 17.42 7.17
CA GLY A 549 24.79 16.04 7.40
C GLY A 549 23.29 15.85 7.12
N TYR A 550 22.75 14.71 7.55
CA TYR A 550 21.30 14.49 7.53
C TYR A 550 20.92 13.56 8.69
N HIS A 551 19.69 13.70 9.16
CA HIS A 551 19.13 12.86 10.20
C HIS A 551 18.28 11.75 9.58
N MET A 552 18.48 10.51 10.02
CA MET A 552 17.51 9.46 9.75
C MET A 552 16.37 9.61 10.75
N PHE A 553 15.13 9.73 10.28
CA PHE A 553 13.95 9.81 11.12
C PHE A 553 13.03 8.63 10.82
N SER A 554 12.88 7.75 11.80
CA SER A 554 12.19 6.46 11.68
C SER A 554 10.99 6.31 12.62
N ASP A 555 10.91 7.17 13.65
CA ASP A 555 9.86 7.13 14.66
C ASP A 555 8.67 8.03 14.29
N PHE A 556 7.63 7.43 13.73
CA PHE A 556 6.37 8.11 13.40
C PHE A 556 5.26 7.81 14.41
N GLY A 557 5.61 7.17 15.52
CA GLY A 557 4.65 6.56 16.43
C GLY A 557 3.98 5.34 15.83
N GLU A 558 3.06 4.75 16.59
CA GLU A 558 2.34 3.55 16.21
C GLU A 558 0.95 3.52 16.84
N SER A 559 0.03 2.81 16.19
CA SER A 559 -1.24 2.41 16.78
C SER A 559 -0.96 1.33 17.81
N ARG A 560 -1.20 1.66 19.08
CA ARG A 560 -1.02 0.80 20.25
C ARG A 560 -2.39 0.42 20.81
N ARG A 561 -2.44 -0.70 21.53
CA ARG A 561 -3.67 -1.17 22.16
C ARG A 561 -4.38 -0.10 22.99
N ASN A 562 -3.63 0.71 23.73
CA ASN A 562 -4.17 1.78 24.57
C ASN A 562 -4.65 3.02 23.81
N ASN A 563 -4.30 3.21 22.53
CA ASN A 563 -4.73 4.37 21.75
C ASN A 563 -5.74 4.05 20.63
N ILE A 564 -5.91 2.79 20.25
CA ILE A 564 -6.85 2.39 19.19
C ILE A 564 -8.29 2.79 19.51
N LEU A 565 -8.85 2.37 20.66
CA LEU A 565 -10.24 2.69 21.02
C LEU A 565 -10.47 4.17 21.29
N PRO A 566 -9.60 4.90 22.03
CA PRO A 566 -9.71 6.35 22.14
C PRO A 566 -9.71 7.06 20.79
N THR A 567 -8.89 6.62 19.84
CA THR A 567 -8.86 7.19 18.49
C THR A 567 -10.17 6.93 17.75
N ILE A 568 -10.74 5.71 17.84
CA ILE A 568 -12.05 5.41 17.23
C ILE A 568 -13.16 6.25 17.88
N ARG A 569 -13.11 6.44 19.20
CA ARG A 569 -14.08 7.25 19.95
C ARG A 569 -14.12 8.70 19.50
N ALA A 570 -13.00 9.27 19.07
CA ALA A 570 -12.95 10.63 18.53
C ALA A 570 -13.87 10.80 17.31
N TYR A 571 -14.17 9.72 16.57
CA TYR A 571 -15.09 9.73 15.44
C TYR A 571 -16.47 9.17 15.81
N ILE A 572 -16.55 8.24 16.75
CA ILE A 572 -17.79 7.56 17.16
C ILE A 572 -17.89 7.63 18.69
N PRO A 573 -18.43 8.73 19.25
CA PRO A 573 -18.39 9.00 20.69
C PRO A 573 -18.98 7.88 21.57
N ASN A 574 -20.00 7.19 21.08
CA ASN A 574 -20.69 6.09 21.75
C ASN A 574 -20.12 4.69 21.44
N ILE A 575 -18.93 4.59 20.83
CA ILE A 575 -18.33 3.30 20.43
C ILE A 575 -18.22 2.31 21.60
N TYR A 576 -17.94 2.77 22.82
CA TYR A 576 -17.83 1.90 23.99
C TYR A 576 -19.16 1.27 24.39
N GLU A 577 -20.27 1.99 24.22
CA GLU A 577 -21.61 1.46 24.48
C GLU A 577 -21.95 0.38 23.47
N LYS A 578 -21.67 0.64 22.18
CA LYS A 578 -21.88 -0.33 21.10
C LYS A 578 -21.03 -1.60 21.25
N LEU A 579 -19.86 -1.47 21.87
CA LEU A 579 -18.91 -2.57 22.05
C LEU A 579 -18.97 -3.23 23.43
N ARG A 580 -19.83 -2.76 24.36
CA ARG A 580 -19.89 -3.24 25.76
C ARG A 580 -20.02 -4.75 25.86
N ASP A 581 -20.92 -5.34 25.07
CA ASP A 581 -21.19 -6.78 25.06
C ASP A 581 -20.41 -7.53 23.96
N GLN A 582 -19.49 -6.84 23.27
CA GLN A 582 -18.78 -7.33 22.08
C GLN A 582 -17.28 -7.55 22.36
N GLY A 583 -16.98 -8.18 23.50
CA GLY A 583 -15.59 -8.37 23.97
C GLY A 583 -14.66 -9.03 22.94
N GLU A 584 -15.19 -9.96 22.13
CA GLU A 584 -14.43 -10.64 21.06
C GLU A 584 -14.10 -9.71 19.89
N LEU A 585 -15.04 -8.85 19.47
CA LEU A 585 -14.81 -7.84 18.43
C LEU A 585 -13.82 -6.79 18.91
N VAL A 586 -13.95 -6.29 20.14
CA VAL A 586 -12.99 -5.35 20.75
C VAL A 586 -11.60 -5.95 20.73
N HIS A 587 -11.46 -7.20 21.20
CA HIS A 587 -10.18 -7.90 21.18
C HIS A 587 -9.61 -8.01 19.76
N SER A 588 -10.45 -8.31 18.77
CA SER A 588 -10.06 -8.43 17.37
C SER A 588 -9.61 -7.10 16.78
N ILE A 589 -10.33 -6.01 17.01
CA ILE A 589 -9.95 -4.64 16.59
C ILE A 589 -8.58 -4.28 17.17
N LEU A 590 -8.41 -4.46 18.49
CA LEU A 590 -7.15 -4.16 19.18
C LEU A 590 -5.98 -5.03 18.67
N LYS A 591 -6.23 -6.30 18.39
CA LYS A 591 -5.23 -7.25 17.87
C LYS A 591 -4.79 -6.86 16.46
N TRP A 592 -5.74 -6.66 15.55
CA TRP A 592 -5.43 -6.55 14.12
C TRP A 592 -4.99 -5.15 13.69
N LEU A 593 -5.43 -4.09 14.38
CA LEU A 593 -5.11 -2.71 14.02
C LEU A 593 -3.84 -2.17 14.71
N GLN A 594 -3.14 -2.99 15.50
CA GLN A 594 -1.87 -2.61 16.11
C GLN A 594 -0.77 -2.49 15.06
N GLY A 595 0.10 -1.48 15.20
CA GLY A 595 1.24 -1.25 14.30
C GLY A 595 1.16 0.08 13.58
N ARG A 596 1.35 0.07 12.27
CA ARG A 596 1.32 1.29 11.44
C ARG A 596 -0.06 1.94 11.42
N HIS A 597 -0.09 3.28 11.44
CA HIS A 597 -1.31 4.08 11.48
C HIS A 597 -2.29 3.82 10.32
N ARG A 598 -1.80 3.39 9.16
CA ARG A 598 -2.63 3.07 7.99
C ARG A 598 -3.73 2.06 8.32
N PHE A 599 -3.48 1.05 9.16
CA PHE A 599 -4.49 0.04 9.47
C PHE A 599 -5.65 0.64 10.25
N LEU A 600 -5.35 1.39 11.31
CA LEU A 600 -6.35 2.09 12.11
C LEU A 600 -7.09 3.15 11.30
N ALA A 601 -6.38 3.98 10.53
CA ALA A 601 -6.99 4.99 9.67
C ALA A 601 -7.93 4.37 8.63
N ARG A 602 -7.54 3.22 8.05
CA ARG A 602 -8.38 2.51 7.09
C ARG A 602 -9.59 1.86 7.74
N PHE A 603 -9.45 1.36 8.96
CA PHE A 603 -10.59 0.90 9.75
C PHE A 603 -11.58 2.03 10.00
N ILE A 604 -11.11 3.18 10.51
CA ILE A 604 -11.97 4.34 10.76
C ILE A 604 -12.66 4.78 9.46
N HIS A 605 -11.93 4.92 8.36
CA HIS A 605 -12.53 5.19 7.05
C HIS A 605 -13.65 4.20 6.73
N GLY A 606 -13.37 2.89 6.81
CA GLY A 606 -14.36 1.86 6.49
C GLY A 606 -15.61 1.94 7.36
N VAL A 607 -15.43 2.25 8.66
CA VAL A 607 -16.54 2.45 9.59
C VAL A 607 -17.34 3.72 9.25
N LEU A 608 -16.68 4.83 8.93
CA LEU A 608 -17.34 6.07 8.50
C LEU A 608 -18.19 5.85 7.24
N MET A 609 -17.76 4.96 6.35
CA MET A 609 -18.49 4.62 5.13
C MET A 609 -19.58 3.56 5.33
N ALA A 610 -19.36 2.61 6.25
CA ALA A 610 -20.27 1.48 6.46
C ALA A 610 -21.37 1.77 7.50
N GLY A 611 -21.05 2.48 8.58
CA GLY A 611 -21.84 2.61 9.81
C GLY A 611 -21.16 1.95 11.03
N SER A 612 -21.69 2.20 12.23
CA SER A 612 -21.06 1.84 13.52
C SER A 612 -21.65 0.62 14.24
N SER A 613 -22.58 -0.11 13.62
CA SER A 613 -23.14 -1.32 14.25
C SER A 613 -22.06 -2.41 14.42
N PRO A 614 -22.12 -3.27 15.45
CA PRO A 614 -21.11 -4.31 15.66
C PRO A 614 -20.86 -5.21 14.45
N ALA A 615 -21.92 -5.58 13.71
CA ALA A 615 -21.81 -6.37 12.49
C ALA A 615 -21.03 -5.64 11.39
N LYS A 616 -21.26 -4.34 11.21
CA LYS A 616 -20.53 -3.50 10.24
C LYS A 616 -19.07 -3.30 10.64
N LEU A 617 -18.81 -3.05 11.92
CA LEU A 617 -17.43 -2.97 12.46
C LEU A 617 -16.65 -4.26 12.18
N GLN A 618 -17.28 -5.42 12.43
CA GLN A 618 -16.71 -6.73 12.12
C GLN A 618 -16.48 -6.90 10.61
N ASN A 619 -17.46 -6.55 9.77
CA ASN A 619 -17.30 -6.65 8.31
C ASN A 619 -16.17 -5.75 7.76
N VAL A 620 -16.03 -4.53 8.28
CA VAL A 620 -14.92 -3.61 7.94
C VAL A 620 -13.58 -4.23 8.35
N LEU A 621 -13.49 -4.79 9.56
CA LEU A 621 -12.27 -5.46 10.03
C LEU A 621 -11.92 -6.67 9.17
N SER A 622 -12.92 -7.49 8.83
CA SER A 622 -12.76 -8.65 7.96
C SER A 622 -12.25 -8.25 6.57
N ASN A 623 -12.82 -7.20 5.97
CA ASN A 623 -12.31 -6.62 4.71
C ASN A 623 -10.84 -6.21 4.83
N ILE A 624 -10.44 -5.61 5.95
CA ILE A 624 -9.03 -5.23 6.17
C ILE A 624 -8.12 -6.45 6.19
N ILE A 625 -8.50 -7.48 6.96
CA ILE A 625 -7.71 -8.69 7.10
C ILE A 625 -7.60 -9.38 5.74
N ILE A 626 -8.72 -9.64 5.07
CA ILE A 626 -8.79 -10.38 3.81
C ILE A 626 -8.02 -9.66 2.70
N LYS A 627 -8.23 -8.36 2.51
CA LYS A 627 -7.58 -7.62 1.42
C LYS A 627 -6.08 -7.43 1.68
N SER A 628 -5.68 -7.22 2.93
CA SER A 628 -4.26 -7.07 3.29
C SER A 628 -3.48 -8.37 3.17
N THR A 629 -4.07 -9.49 3.61
CA THR A 629 -3.39 -10.78 3.77
C THR A 629 -3.61 -11.73 2.58
N GLY A 630 -4.71 -11.55 1.85
CA GLY A 630 -5.16 -12.47 0.81
C GLY A 630 -5.71 -13.79 1.34
N PHE A 631 -6.04 -13.89 2.64
CA PHE A 631 -6.74 -15.04 3.19
C PHE A 631 -8.23 -15.02 2.84
N PRO A 632 -8.84 -16.18 2.55
CA PRO A 632 -10.28 -16.26 2.35
C PRO A 632 -11.04 -15.94 3.66
N SER A 633 -12.20 -15.29 3.54
CA SER A 633 -13.07 -15.06 4.69
C SER A 633 -13.61 -16.39 5.22
N ILE A 634 -13.54 -16.57 6.54
CA ILE A 634 -14.38 -17.56 7.26
C ILE A 634 -15.57 -16.83 7.92
N ASP A 635 -15.58 -15.50 7.91
CA ASP A 635 -16.62 -14.70 8.52
C ASP A 635 -17.91 -14.77 7.69
N PRO A 636 -19.01 -15.31 8.23
CA PRO A 636 -20.29 -15.40 7.53
C PRO A 636 -20.93 -14.04 7.27
N LEU A 637 -20.50 -12.98 7.98
CA LEU A 637 -20.96 -11.61 7.78
C LEU A 637 -20.10 -10.81 6.80
N TYR A 638 -19.16 -11.48 6.12
CA TYR A 638 -18.31 -10.81 5.15
C TYR A 638 -19.09 -10.38 3.92
N GLU A 639 -19.10 -9.08 3.69
CA GLU A 639 -19.55 -8.45 2.47
C GLU A 639 -18.38 -7.62 1.92
N ASN A 640 -18.02 -7.84 0.66
CA ASN A 640 -16.92 -7.11 0.04
C ASN A 640 -17.26 -5.62 -0.07
N LEU A 641 -16.52 -4.77 0.64
CA LEU A 641 -16.73 -3.33 0.62
C LEU A 641 -15.87 -2.70 -0.50
N PRO A 642 -16.44 -2.21 -1.62
CA PRO A 642 -15.66 -1.78 -2.79
C PRO A 642 -14.76 -0.58 -2.50
N TYR A 643 -15.21 0.35 -1.66
CA TYR A 643 -14.44 1.50 -1.19
C TYR A 643 -13.31 1.13 -0.23
N MET A 644 -13.21 -0.13 0.21
CA MET A 644 -12.12 -0.65 1.05
C MET A 644 -10.99 -1.25 0.20
N ASP A 645 -10.51 -0.56 -0.83
CA ASP A 645 -9.31 -1.00 -1.54
C ASP A 645 -8.07 -0.90 -0.64
N MET A 646 -7.25 -1.94 -0.66
CA MET A 646 -5.97 -2.00 0.03
C MET A 646 -5.02 -2.90 -0.73
N ALA A 647 -3.81 -2.37 -0.96
CA ALA A 647 -2.72 -3.18 -1.47
C ALA A 647 -2.40 -4.31 -0.48
N ARG A 648 -2.22 -5.52 -1.01
CA ARG A 648 -1.73 -6.65 -0.23
C ARG A 648 -0.41 -6.29 0.43
N ILE A 649 -0.29 -6.59 1.72
CA ILE A 649 0.93 -6.34 2.50
C ILE A 649 2.07 -7.15 1.91
N LEU A 650 1.81 -8.42 1.61
CA LEU A 650 2.78 -9.28 0.96
C LEU A 650 2.94 -8.81 -0.49
N PRO A 651 4.10 -8.27 -0.87
CA PRO A 651 4.29 -7.88 -2.25
C PRO A 651 4.29 -9.15 -3.11
N ASN A 652 3.77 -9.06 -4.34
CA ASN A 652 3.82 -10.14 -5.34
C ASN A 652 5.22 -10.75 -5.51
N ILE A 653 6.23 -9.96 -5.14
CA ILE A 653 7.65 -10.26 -5.11
C ILE A 653 8.01 -11.52 -4.27
N LEU A 654 7.29 -11.89 -3.20
CA LEU A 654 7.55 -13.20 -2.54
C LEU A 654 7.12 -14.42 -3.38
N ARG A 655 6.47 -14.20 -4.53
CA ARG A 655 6.24 -15.26 -5.53
C ARG A 655 7.48 -15.53 -6.38
N ASN A 656 8.44 -14.60 -6.46
CA ASN A 656 9.63 -14.75 -7.28
C ASN A 656 10.90 -14.63 -6.44
N ARG A 657 11.49 -15.78 -6.08
CA ARG A 657 12.73 -15.85 -5.28
C ARG A 657 13.90 -15.08 -5.92
N ALA A 658 13.88 -14.87 -7.24
CA ALA A 658 14.92 -14.15 -7.97
C ALA A 658 14.96 -12.63 -7.68
N ASP A 659 13.88 -12.06 -7.14
CA ASP A 659 13.78 -10.61 -6.90
C ASP A 659 14.57 -10.17 -5.65
N TYR A 660 15.06 -11.12 -4.85
CA TYR A 660 15.83 -10.86 -3.63
C TYR A 660 17.21 -11.48 -3.68
N SER A 661 18.13 -10.87 -2.91
CA SER A 661 19.33 -11.59 -2.53
C SER A 661 18.94 -12.85 -1.74
N GLN A 662 19.61 -13.97 -2.04
CA GLN A 662 19.39 -15.22 -1.30
C GLN A 662 19.56 -15.03 0.22
N LYS A 663 20.43 -14.09 0.61
CA LYS A 663 20.65 -13.70 2.00
C LYS A 663 19.39 -13.05 2.61
N THR A 664 18.81 -12.05 1.97
CA THR A 664 17.57 -11.40 2.43
C THR A 664 16.44 -12.40 2.55
N TYR A 665 16.26 -13.24 1.53
CA TYR A 665 15.22 -14.25 1.53
C TYR A 665 15.36 -15.22 2.70
N ARG A 666 16.57 -15.74 2.94
CA ARG A 666 16.86 -16.59 4.11
C ARG A 666 16.66 -15.86 5.43
N SER A 667 17.06 -14.60 5.53
CA SER A 667 16.84 -13.80 6.75
C SER A 667 15.36 -13.58 7.01
N LEU A 668 14.55 -13.33 5.98
CA LEU A 668 13.10 -13.23 6.09
C LEU A 668 12.50 -14.58 6.50
N GLU A 669 12.88 -15.66 5.82
CA GLU A 669 12.45 -17.02 6.15
C GLU A 669 12.77 -17.34 7.60
N THR A 670 14.01 -17.19 8.04
CA THR A 670 14.39 -17.40 9.44
C THR A 670 13.62 -16.49 10.40
N ALA A 671 13.46 -15.20 10.10
CA ALA A 671 12.72 -14.27 10.97
C ALA A 671 11.24 -14.64 11.09
N VAL A 672 10.62 -15.02 9.97
CA VAL A 672 9.24 -15.50 9.91
C VAL A 672 9.10 -16.80 10.65
N MET A 673 9.93 -17.81 10.37
CA MET A 673 9.84 -19.12 11.02
C MET A 673 10.10 -19.04 12.51
N HIS A 674 11.08 -18.23 12.92
CA HIS A 674 11.35 -17.99 14.34
C HIS A 674 10.15 -17.32 15.02
N PHE A 675 9.50 -16.36 14.36
CA PHE A 675 8.28 -15.77 14.89
C PHE A 675 7.09 -16.76 14.88
N LEU A 676 6.84 -17.46 13.78
CA LEU A 676 5.72 -18.38 13.66
C LEU A 676 5.86 -19.52 14.68
N LEU A 677 7.04 -20.09 14.83
CA LEU A 677 7.26 -21.29 15.64
C LEU A 677 7.64 -20.97 17.09
N GLU A 678 8.37 -19.88 17.35
CA GLU A 678 8.80 -19.52 18.71
C GLU A 678 8.05 -18.32 19.30
N SER A 679 7.24 -17.59 18.50
CA SER A 679 6.62 -16.29 18.85
C SER A 679 7.62 -15.23 19.30
N GLU A 680 8.89 -15.41 18.95
CA GLU A 680 9.95 -14.47 19.27
C GLU A 680 10.22 -13.60 18.05
N TYR A 681 10.03 -12.30 18.21
CA TYR A 681 10.42 -11.33 17.19
C TYR A 681 11.92 -11.42 16.98
N ALA A 682 12.33 -11.92 15.81
CA ALA A 682 13.74 -11.90 15.45
C ALA A 682 14.21 -10.44 15.42
N ASN A 683 15.23 -10.13 16.20
CA ASN A 683 15.96 -8.87 16.04
C ASN A 683 16.67 -8.96 14.70
N ALA A 684 16.11 -8.30 13.70
CA ALA A 684 16.63 -8.37 12.37
C ALA A 684 17.91 -7.52 12.31
N SER A 685 19.00 -8.07 11.73
CA SER A 685 20.28 -7.35 11.64
C SER A 685 20.13 -6.06 10.82
N PRO A 686 21.04 -5.07 10.92
CA PRO A 686 20.98 -3.86 10.08
C PRO A 686 20.91 -4.14 8.57
N GLU A 687 21.34 -5.32 8.13
CA GLU A 687 21.28 -5.79 6.75
C GLU A 687 19.84 -6.12 6.29
N THR A 688 18.89 -6.17 7.22
CA THR A 688 17.47 -6.44 6.97
C THR A 688 16.64 -5.19 6.73
N LEU A 689 17.30 -4.06 6.42
CA LEU A 689 16.63 -2.81 6.04
C LEU A 689 15.60 -3.02 4.91
N GLU A 690 15.88 -3.96 4.01
CA GLU A 690 14.96 -4.37 2.95
C GLU A 690 13.59 -4.79 3.50
N LEU A 691 13.50 -5.39 4.69
CA LEU A 691 12.22 -5.74 5.32
C LEU A 691 11.35 -4.50 5.54
N VAL A 692 11.94 -3.40 6.01
CA VAL A 692 11.23 -2.13 6.23
C VAL A 692 10.83 -1.52 4.88
N GLU A 693 11.74 -1.54 3.91
CA GLU A 693 11.49 -1.06 2.55
C GLU A 693 10.29 -1.78 1.92
N HIS A 694 10.24 -3.10 2.03
CA HIS A 694 9.14 -3.94 1.54
C HIS A 694 7.87 -3.88 2.40
N GLY A 695 7.89 -3.15 3.52
CA GLY A 695 6.74 -3.01 4.42
C GLY A 695 6.42 -4.28 5.21
N LEU A 696 7.38 -5.20 5.34
CA LEU A 696 7.30 -6.42 6.15
C LEU A 696 7.86 -6.22 7.56
N GLY A 697 8.83 -5.34 7.72
CA GLY A 697 9.36 -4.91 9.00
C GLY A 697 9.05 -3.44 9.25
N ARG A 698 9.32 -2.99 10.47
CA ARG A 698 9.32 -1.57 10.82
C ARG A 698 10.43 -1.29 11.83
N PHE A 699 10.91 -0.06 11.84
CA PHE A 699 11.76 0.39 12.95
C PHE A 699 10.95 0.54 14.22
N GLN A 700 11.52 0.08 15.32
CA GLN A 700 11.10 0.33 16.67
C GLN A 700 12.24 1.01 17.39
N THR A 701 12.02 2.27 17.74
CA THR A 701 12.95 3.06 18.53
C THR A 701 12.97 2.50 19.95
N VAL A 702 14.11 1.97 20.37
CA VAL A 702 14.33 1.57 21.74
C VAL A 702 14.78 2.80 22.51
N GLU A 703 13.97 3.27 23.44
CA GLU A 703 14.37 4.35 24.36
C GLU A 703 15.66 3.95 25.07
N GLN A 704 16.78 4.55 24.68
CA GLN A 704 18.05 4.41 25.39
C GLN A 704 18.30 5.63 26.28
N ILE A 705 18.87 5.35 27.44
CA ILE A 705 19.30 6.33 28.46
C ILE A 705 20.44 7.25 27.94
N SER A 706 21.05 6.94 26.80
CA SER A 706 22.28 7.56 26.26
C SER A 706 22.06 8.60 25.16
N GLY A 707 20.82 8.91 24.76
CA GLY A 707 20.52 9.93 23.73
C GLY A 707 20.78 9.52 22.27
N TYR A 708 21.25 8.29 22.01
CA TYR A 708 21.29 7.69 20.68
C TYR A 708 20.24 6.58 20.60
N SER A 709 19.31 6.66 19.64
CA SER A 709 18.34 5.60 19.38
C SER A 709 18.96 4.50 18.53
N ASP A 710 19.19 3.32 19.12
CA ASP A 710 19.35 2.11 18.33
C ASP A 710 17.97 1.67 17.83
N ASP A 711 17.66 2.03 16.60
CA ASP A 711 16.47 1.54 15.93
C ASP A 711 16.62 0.04 15.65
N LYS A 712 15.69 -0.75 16.17
CA LYS A 712 15.60 -2.19 15.87
C LYS A 712 14.55 -2.41 14.80
N ILE A 713 14.84 -3.28 13.84
CA ILE A 713 13.83 -3.72 12.87
C ILE A 713 13.06 -4.88 13.48
N VAL A 714 11.73 -4.73 13.57
CA VAL A 714 10.82 -5.73 14.12
C VAL A 714 9.71 -6.08 13.13
N ILE A 715 9.26 -7.33 13.16
CA ILE A 715 8.10 -7.84 12.41
C ILE A 715 7.03 -8.20 13.45
N ASN A 716 6.25 -7.23 13.91
CA ASN A 716 5.31 -7.43 15.03
C ASN A 716 3.88 -6.96 14.76
N GLU A 717 3.54 -6.77 13.49
CA GLU A 717 2.21 -6.35 13.08
C GLU A 717 1.40 -7.59 12.67
N ASN A 718 0.28 -7.84 13.34
CA ASN A 718 -0.49 -9.08 13.14
C ASN A 718 -0.95 -9.27 11.69
N LEU A 719 -1.32 -8.21 10.98
CA LEU A 719 -1.67 -8.29 9.55
C LEU A 719 -0.48 -8.70 8.68
N VAL A 720 0.73 -8.24 9.01
CA VAL A 720 1.95 -8.65 8.29
C VAL A 720 2.27 -10.11 8.57
N LEU A 721 2.18 -10.50 9.83
CA LEU A 721 2.45 -11.86 10.29
C LEU A 721 1.47 -12.87 9.71
N ALA A 722 0.18 -12.52 9.67
CA ALA A 722 -0.84 -13.30 8.99
C ALA A 722 -0.50 -13.44 7.50
N SER A 723 -0.14 -12.34 6.82
CA SER A 723 0.27 -12.40 5.42
C SER A 723 1.48 -13.33 5.19
N LEU A 724 2.47 -13.28 6.08
CA LEU A 724 3.66 -14.13 6.03
C LEU A 724 3.35 -15.58 6.36
N MET A 725 2.44 -15.85 7.30
CA MET A 725 1.94 -17.19 7.60
C MET A 725 1.29 -17.81 6.36
N GLY A 726 0.43 -17.04 5.68
CA GLY A 726 -0.24 -17.50 4.47
C GLY A 726 0.71 -17.76 3.30
N TRP A 727 1.89 -17.15 3.32
CA TRP A 727 2.99 -17.47 2.39
C TRP A 727 3.75 -18.72 2.83
N ALA A 728 4.11 -18.81 4.11
CA ALA A 728 4.88 -19.89 4.70
C ALA A 728 4.17 -21.25 4.62
N THR A 729 2.83 -21.26 4.70
CA THR A 729 2.02 -22.49 4.60
C THR A 729 1.64 -22.88 3.18
N ARG A 730 1.86 -21.99 2.18
CA ARG A 730 1.56 -22.34 0.79
C ARG A 730 2.66 -23.22 0.24
N THR A 731 2.28 -24.38 -0.27
CA THR A 731 3.12 -25.16 -1.17
C THR A 731 3.15 -24.44 -2.52
N GLY A 732 4.34 -24.01 -2.97
CA GLY A 732 4.54 -23.44 -4.29
C GLY A 732 4.21 -24.44 -5.40
N ASP A 733 4.09 -23.94 -6.64
CA ASP A 733 3.87 -24.78 -7.82
C ASP A 733 5.01 -25.79 -8.05
N ASP A 734 6.18 -25.51 -7.49
CA ASP A 734 7.38 -26.37 -7.48
C ASP A 734 7.40 -27.37 -6.32
N GLY A 735 6.35 -27.42 -5.49
CA GLY A 735 6.30 -28.24 -4.29
C GLY A 735 7.07 -27.64 -3.10
N PHE A 736 7.66 -26.44 -3.25
CA PHE A 736 8.43 -25.82 -2.19
C PHE A 736 7.51 -25.33 -1.07
N ASN A 737 7.80 -25.76 0.17
CA ASN A 737 7.12 -25.28 1.36
C ASN A 737 8.17 -24.69 2.31
N PRO A 738 8.18 -23.36 2.53
CA PRO A 738 9.18 -22.69 3.37
C PRO A 738 9.26 -23.26 4.79
N LEU A 739 8.13 -23.60 5.42
CA LEU A 739 8.11 -24.18 6.78
C LEU A 739 8.81 -25.54 6.81
N VAL A 740 8.50 -26.40 5.84
CA VAL A 740 9.10 -27.73 5.74
C VAL A 740 10.59 -27.64 5.45
N GLU A 741 11.02 -26.75 4.56
CA GLU A 741 12.44 -26.56 4.25
C GLU A 741 13.23 -26.04 5.45
N TYR A 742 12.68 -25.09 6.21
CA TYR A 742 13.29 -24.59 7.43
C TYR A 742 13.49 -25.71 8.46
N ILE A 743 12.47 -26.55 8.66
CA ILE A 743 12.54 -27.69 9.57
C ILE A 743 13.56 -28.74 9.07
N ASN A 744 13.57 -29.03 7.77
CA ASN A 744 14.56 -29.94 7.17
C ASN A 744 15.99 -29.44 7.34
N THR A 745 16.20 -28.13 7.14
CA THR A 745 17.50 -27.49 7.36
C THR A 745 17.90 -27.60 8.84
N ALA A 746 16.97 -27.35 9.77
CA ALA A 746 17.22 -27.52 11.20
C ALA A 746 17.60 -28.98 11.56
N PHE A 747 16.99 -29.98 10.91
CA PHE A 747 17.39 -31.38 11.07
C PHE A 747 18.82 -31.62 10.57
N GLN A 748 19.18 -31.11 9.39
CA GLN A 748 20.52 -31.28 8.81
C GLN A 748 21.62 -30.60 9.64
N GLU A 749 21.35 -29.42 10.21
CA GLU A 749 22.31 -28.67 11.01
C GLU A 749 22.51 -29.26 12.42
N SER A 750 21.49 -29.97 12.95
CA SER A 750 21.52 -30.55 14.30
C SER A 750 22.57 -31.66 14.50
N ASP A 751 23.08 -32.25 13.42
CA ASP A 751 24.15 -33.27 13.46
C ASP A 751 25.52 -32.71 13.92
N THR A 752 25.65 -31.39 14.07
CA THR A 752 26.91 -30.71 14.44
C THR A 752 27.14 -30.58 15.95
N GLY A 753 26.31 -31.19 16.81
CA GLY A 753 26.51 -31.23 18.26
C GLY A 753 25.83 -30.09 19.05
N SER A 754 25.04 -29.24 18.39
CA SER A 754 24.09 -28.37 19.07
C SER A 754 22.77 -29.13 19.28
N THR A 755 22.14 -28.99 20.44
CA THR A 755 20.80 -29.57 20.71
C THR A 755 19.78 -28.88 19.81
N GLY A 756 19.57 -29.38 18.60
CA GLY A 756 18.62 -28.83 17.66
C GLY A 756 17.18 -29.03 18.13
N LYS A 757 16.32 -28.04 17.87
CA LYS A 757 14.87 -28.07 18.17
C LYS A 757 14.01 -28.63 17.02
N ALA A 758 14.66 -29.25 16.02
CA ALA A 758 14.00 -29.56 14.75
C ALA A 758 12.79 -30.49 14.93
N LEU A 759 12.87 -31.44 15.88
CA LEU A 759 11.79 -32.39 16.14
C LEU A 759 10.58 -31.73 16.81
N GLU A 760 10.82 -30.78 17.72
CA GLU A 760 9.79 -29.99 18.39
C GLU A 760 9.09 -29.09 17.38
N LEU A 761 9.84 -28.40 16.51
CA LEU A 761 9.29 -27.55 15.45
C LEU A 761 8.46 -28.37 14.44
N ALA A 762 8.97 -29.55 14.04
CA ALA A 762 8.23 -30.48 13.19
C ALA A 762 6.93 -30.93 13.83
N THR A 763 6.98 -31.27 15.12
CA THR A 763 5.80 -31.70 15.88
C THR A 763 4.76 -30.59 15.95
N GLN A 764 5.17 -29.33 16.21
CA GLN A 764 4.28 -28.16 16.19
C GLN A 764 3.57 -28.00 14.84
N LEU A 765 4.32 -28.07 13.73
CA LEU A 765 3.75 -27.97 12.39
C LEU A 765 2.76 -29.10 12.11
N LEU A 766 3.10 -30.34 12.47
CA LEU A 766 2.21 -31.49 12.30
C LEU A 766 0.93 -31.35 13.13
N GLY A 767 1.04 -30.89 14.37
CA GLY A 767 -0.13 -30.61 15.21
C GLY A 767 -1.03 -29.55 14.59
N TYR A 768 -0.46 -28.47 14.06
CA TYR A 768 -1.20 -27.47 13.32
C TYR A 768 -1.87 -28.04 12.06
N GLU A 769 -1.16 -28.85 11.28
CA GLU A 769 -1.70 -29.42 10.05
C GLU A 769 -2.83 -30.41 10.31
N PHE A 770 -2.63 -31.33 11.25
CA PHE A 770 -3.61 -32.36 11.59
C PHE A 770 -4.80 -31.81 12.37
N PHE A 771 -4.57 -30.90 13.30
CA PHE A 771 -5.62 -30.46 14.21
C PHE A 771 -6.18 -29.08 13.89
N GLY A 772 -5.75 -28.33 12.87
CA GLY A 772 -6.35 -27.02 12.57
C GLY A 772 -7.82 -27.07 12.12
N ASP A 773 -8.25 -26.17 11.23
CA ASP A 773 -9.68 -25.90 10.92
C ASP A 773 -10.60 -27.14 10.86
N ASP A 774 -10.28 -28.10 9.98
CA ASP A 774 -11.11 -29.30 9.81
C ASP A 774 -10.93 -30.34 10.91
N GLY A 775 -9.84 -30.26 11.66
CA GLY A 775 -9.40 -31.26 12.61
C GLY A 775 -9.15 -32.63 11.99
N ARG A 776 -8.73 -33.58 12.83
CA ARG A 776 -8.50 -34.98 12.41
C ARG A 776 -8.84 -35.94 13.54
N ILE A 777 -9.23 -37.16 13.18
CA ILE A 777 -9.51 -38.21 14.16
C ILE A 777 -8.23 -38.55 14.90
N LEU A 778 -8.29 -38.60 16.24
CA LEU A 778 -7.09 -38.73 17.06
C LEU A 778 -6.36 -40.08 16.84
N SER A 779 -7.11 -41.16 16.64
CA SER A 779 -6.55 -42.48 16.32
C SER A 779 -5.92 -42.57 14.93
N ASP A 780 -6.20 -41.63 14.03
CA ASP A 780 -5.55 -41.57 12.72
C ASP A 780 -4.17 -40.87 12.81
N VAL A 781 -3.93 -40.15 13.91
CA VAL A 781 -2.67 -39.42 14.15
C VAL A 781 -1.80 -40.15 15.17
N PHE A 782 -2.37 -40.77 16.20
CA PHE A 782 -1.60 -41.40 17.28
C PHE A 782 -1.81 -42.91 17.37
N THR A 783 -0.72 -43.65 17.62
CA THR A 783 -0.79 -45.06 18.01
C THR A 783 -0.81 -45.19 19.53
N PHE A 784 -1.88 -45.74 20.09
CA PHE A 784 -2.01 -45.94 21.53
C PHE A 784 -1.25 -47.19 21.99
N LEU A 785 -0.56 -47.13 23.14
CA LEU A 785 0.18 -48.28 23.70
C LEU A 785 -0.74 -49.33 24.34
N SER A 786 -1.99 -48.98 24.60
CA SER A 786 -3.06 -49.85 25.06
C SER A 786 -4.17 -49.91 24.00
N GLU A 787 -5.22 -50.69 24.26
CA GLU A 787 -6.45 -50.59 23.46
C GLU A 787 -6.90 -49.11 23.39
N PRO A 788 -7.09 -48.55 22.18
CA PRO A 788 -7.47 -47.15 22.04
C PRO A 788 -8.79 -46.86 22.76
N PRO A 789 -8.86 -45.81 23.57
CA PRO A 789 -10.10 -45.46 24.23
C PRO A 789 -11.15 -45.03 23.19
N ALA A 790 -12.44 -45.23 23.48
CA ALA A 790 -13.53 -44.91 22.55
C ALA A 790 -13.45 -43.47 22.01
N TRP A 791 -13.08 -42.51 22.87
CA TRP A 791 -12.96 -41.10 22.52
C TRP A 791 -11.80 -40.80 21.55
N ALA A 792 -10.86 -41.71 21.34
CA ALA A 792 -9.80 -41.55 20.34
C ALA A 792 -10.36 -41.50 18.91
N ARG A 793 -11.59 -41.97 18.69
CA ARG A 793 -12.29 -41.83 17.41
C ARG A 793 -12.89 -40.45 17.18
N ALA A 794 -12.90 -39.58 18.20
CA ALA A 794 -13.41 -38.23 18.06
C ALA A 794 -12.49 -37.37 17.18
N ARG A 795 -13.09 -36.41 16.48
CA ARG A 795 -12.36 -35.44 15.66
C ARG A 795 -11.74 -34.39 16.58
N ALA A 796 -10.42 -34.30 16.61
CA ALA A 796 -9.69 -33.34 17.41
C ALA A 796 -9.42 -32.07 16.58
N ARG A 797 -9.79 -30.91 17.14
CA ARG A 797 -9.52 -29.58 16.58
C ARG A 797 -8.66 -28.77 17.55
N LEU A 798 -7.71 -28.01 17.05
CA LEU A 798 -6.76 -27.21 17.81
C LEU A 798 -7.52 -26.07 18.48
N ILE A 799 -7.19 -25.81 19.74
CA ILE A 799 -7.82 -24.72 20.50
C ILE A 799 -6.79 -23.70 20.93
N GLY A 800 -7.16 -22.43 20.82
CA GLY A 800 -6.35 -21.30 21.25
C GLY A 800 -6.52 -20.99 22.73
N THR A 801 -7.70 -21.29 23.31
CA THR A 801 -8.00 -21.11 24.75
C THR A 801 -9.03 -22.12 25.27
N PHE A 802 -8.94 -22.45 26.56
CA PHE A 802 -9.84 -23.37 27.28
C PHE A 802 -11.06 -22.63 27.84
N LYS A 803 -12.16 -23.35 28.11
CA LYS A 803 -13.38 -22.80 28.72
C LYS A 803 -13.09 -21.97 29.97
N GLY A 804 -12.19 -22.44 30.84
CA GLY A 804 -11.85 -21.77 32.09
C GLY A 804 -10.99 -20.49 31.96
N SER A 805 -10.41 -20.25 30.79
CA SER A 805 -9.47 -19.15 30.54
C SER A 805 -10.00 -18.09 29.56
N SER A 806 -11.08 -18.38 28.83
CA SER A 806 -11.78 -17.40 27.98
C SER A 806 -12.69 -16.49 28.79
N MET A 807 -12.80 -15.21 28.42
CA MET A 807 -13.73 -14.27 29.05
C MET A 807 -15.19 -14.71 28.92
N SER A 808 -15.53 -15.45 27.86
CA SER A 808 -16.89 -15.95 27.62
C SER A 808 -17.19 -17.29 28.29
N GLY A 809 -16.19 -17.93 28.93
CA GLY A 809 -16.33 -19.29 29.45
C GLY A 809 -16.38 -20.38 28.37
N LYS A 810 -16.18 -20.02 27.09
CA LYS A 810 -16.23 -20.94 25.94
C LYS A 810 -14.84 -21.29 25.44
N THR A 811 -14.67 -22.52 24.98
CA THR A 811 -13.50 -22.94 24.21
C THR A 811 -13.42 -22.12 22.93
N VAL A 812 -12.25 -21.57 22.61
CA VAL A 812 -12.02 -20.87 21.35
C VAL A 812 -11.16 -21.76 20.46
N LEU A 813 -11.74 -22.19 19.33
CA LEU A 813 -11.00 -22.92 18.30
C LEU A 813 -9.91 -22.04 17.69
N GLN A 814 -8.76 -22.64 17.41
CA GLN A 814 -7.68 -21.97 16.71
C GLN A 814 -7.94 -22.06 15.20
N GLU A 815 -8.35 -20.95 14.59
CA GLU A 815 -8.54 -20.87 13.15
C GLU A 815 -7.19 -20.67 12.44
N LYS A 816 -6.82 -21.56 11.51
CA LYS A 816 -5.57 -21.47 10.71
C LYS A 816 -5.46 -20.09 10.06
N ALA A 817 -6.55 -19.61 9.45
CA ALA A 817 -6.59 -18.32 8.75
C ALA A 817 -6.36 -17.09 9.66
N LYS A 818 -6.62 -17.18 10.97
CA LYS A 818 -6.44 -16.09 11.95
C LYS A 818 -5.21 -16.31 12.85
N THR A 819 -4.46 -17.38 12.59
CA THR A 819 -3.27 -17.75 13.35
C THR A 819 -2.09 -16.93 12.85
N VAL A 820 -1.47 -16.18 13.76
CA VAL A 820 -0.22 -15.45 13.49
C VAL A 820 1.00 -16.21 13.98
N THR A 821 0.82 -17.23 14.82
CA THR A 821 1.89 -18.01 15.47
C THR A 821 1.44 -19.46 15.61
N LEU A 822 2.28 -20.41 15.22
CA LEU A 822 2.12 -21.85 15.38
C LEU A 822 2.50 -22.35 16.78
N GLY A 823 3.50 -21.71 17.40
CA GLY A 823 4.05 -22.12 18.69
C GLY A 823 4.52 -20.93 19.51
N LEU A 824 4.54 -21.09 20.84
CA LEU A 824 5.06 -20.14 21.82
C LEU A 824 6.17 -20.84 22.60
N LYS A 825 7.22 -20.10 22.95
CA LYS A 825 8.36 -20.60 23.72
C LYS A 825 8.33 -20.11 25.15
N SER A 826 8.87 -20.91 26.06
CA SER A 826 9.10 -20.50 27.45
C SER A 826 10.09 -21.43 28.12
N ALA A 827 10.36 -21.14 29.40
CA ALA A 827 11.48 -21.64 30.16
C ALA A 827 11.29 -23.07 30.70
N ASP A 828 10.09 -23.48 31.13
CA ASP A 828 9.90 -24.77 31.82
C ASP A 828 8.46 -25.31 31.82
N SER A 829 8.27 -26.63 31.80
CA SER A 829 6.94 -27.28 31.72
C SER A 829 5.86 -26.72 32.65
N VAL A 830 6.24 -26.33 33.87
CA VAL A 830 5.32 -25.81 34.88
C VAL A 830 4.74 -24.49 34.39
N THR A 831 5.58 -23.59 33.90
CA THR A 831 5.15 -22.32 33.32
C THR A 831 4.19 -22.54 32.12
N SER A 832 4.28 -23.67 31.40
CA SER A 832 3.34 -24.03 30.30
C SER A 832 1.99 -24.30 30.83
N LEU A 833 1.98 -25.22 31.77
CA LEU A 833 0.76 -25.75 32.28
C LEU A 833 0.05 -24.65 33.06
N GLU A 834 0.81 -23.83 33.80
CA GLU A 834 0.28 -22.67 34.49
C GLU A 834 -0.34 -21.65 33.56
N TRP A 835 0.28 -21.26 32.45
CA TRP A 835 -0.39 -20.34 31.54
C TRP A 835 -1.60 -20.95 30.85
N PHE A 836 -1.43 -22.20 30.41
CA PHE A 836 -2.44 -22.95 29.69
C PHE A 836 -3.72 -23.06 30.53
N LEU A 837 -3.55 -23.20 31.85
CA LEU A 837 -4.62 -23.33 32.81
C LEU A 837 -5.01 -22.02 33.54
N LYS A 838 -4.11 -21.04 33.70
CA LYS A 838 -4.30 -19.82 34.53
C LYS A 838 -4.33 -18.50 33.74
N ARG A 839 -4.82 -18.45 32.49
CA ARG A 839 -5.01 -17.16 31.79
C ARG A 839 -6.06 -16.22 32.42
N ARG A 840 -6.40 -16.39 33.70
CA ARG A 840 -7.28 -15.54 34.50
C ARG A 840 -6.54 -14.45 35.32
N ALA A 841 -5.20 -14.36 35.29
CA ALA A 841 -4.48 -13.54 36.29
C ALA A 841 -3.43 -12.52 35.80
N THR A 842 -3.21 -12.35 34.48
CA THR A 842 -2.24 -11.34 33.99
C THR A 842 -2.85 -10.25 33.12
N ASN A 843 -4.15 -9.99 33.24
CA ASN A 843 -4.70 -8.68 32.89
C ASN A 843 -4.93 -7.92 34.20
N THR A 844 -3.88 -7.32 34.74
CA THR A 844 -4.04 -6.09 35.53
C THR A 844 -4.01 -4.89 34.58
N ASP A 845 -4.89 -4.96 33.57
CA ASP A 845 -5.44 -3.83 32.82
C ASP A 845 -6.97 -4.03 32.82
N ASP A 846 -7.54 -4.30 34.00
CA ASP A 846 -8.85 -3.71 34.30
C ASP A 846 -8.60 -2.21 34.39
N VAL A 847 -8.63 -1.53 33.24
CA VAL A 847 -9.21 -0.19 33.23
C VAL A 847 -10.71 -0.47 33.26
N PRO A 848 -11.39 -0.40 34.43
CA PRO A 848 -12.84 -0.38 34.40
C PRO A 848 -13.25 0.72 33.43
N LEU A 849 -14.20 0.41 32.55
CA LEU A 849 -14.77 1.36 31.60
C LEU A 849 -15.27 2.66 32.28
N ASP A 850 -15.40 2.65 33.62
CA ASP A 850 -15.83 3.76 34.47
C ASP A 850 -14.71 4.62 35.09
N THR A 851 -13.41 4.30 34.96
CA THR A 851 -12.32 5.15 35.48
C THR A 851 -11.64 6.00 34.40
N VAL A 852 -12.44 6.74 33.63
CA VAL A 852 -12.01 8.04 33.12
C VAL A 852 -12.52 9.05 34.13
N SER A 853 -11.73 9.31 35.16
CA SER A 853 -12.04 10.31 36.17
C SER A 853 -12.24 11.66 35.49
N LEU A 854 -13.45 12.20 35.61
CA LEU A 854 -13.68 13.63 35.48
C LEU A 854 -12.75 14.34 36.47
N GLU A 855 -12.01 15.32 35.97
CA GLU A 855 -11.15 16.18 36.76
C GLU A 855 -11.98 16.87 37.85
N GLU A 856 -11.69 16.57 39.12
CA GLU A 856 -11.95 17.48 40.22
C GLU A 856 -10.60 17.90 40.84
N ASP A 857 -10.32 19.18 40.61
CA ASP A 857 -9.71 20.19 41.46
C ASP A 857 -8.48 19.87 42.34
N HIS A 858 -7.54 20.81 42.26
CA HIS A 858 -6.21 20.77 42.86
C HIS A 858 -6.24 20.92 44.39
N SER A 859 -5.56 20.01 45.11
CA SER A 859 -4.84 20.40 46.33
C SER A 859 -3.60 19.53 46.56
N GLU A 860 -2.49 20.21 46.81
CA GLU A 860 -1.12 19.72 46.99
C GLU A 860 -0.99 18.56 47.98
N VAL A 861 -0.34 17.47 47.55
CA VAL A 861 0.30 16.50 48.45
C VAL A 861 1.64 16.07 47.86
N ASP A 862 2.70 16.25 48.66
CA ASP A 862 4.08 15.80 48.42
C ASP A 862 4.16 14.29 48.13
N ILE A 863 4.76 13.92 46.99
CA ILE A 863 5.06 12.52 46.62
C ILE A 863 6.59 12.30 46.62
N PRO A 864 7.10 11.22 47.26
CA PRO A 864 8.54 10.90 47.36
C PRO A 864 9.09 10.30 46.04
N PRO A 865 10.43 10.14 45.88
CA PRO A 865 11.04 9.97 44.57
C PRO A 865 10.70 8.63 43.91
N LYS A 866 10.49 8.73 42.59
CA LYS A 866 10.06 7.70 41.64
C LYS A 866 10.81 6.36 41.81
N ASN A 867 10.07 5.33 42.20
CA ASN A 867 10.43 3.95 41.91
C ASN A 867 10.30 3.71 40.39
N TYR A 868 11.37 3.20 39.80
CA TYR A 868 11.42 2.73 38.42
C TYR A 868 10.27 1.75 38.15
N VAL A 869 9.36 2.12 37.24
CA VAL A 869 8.38 1.20 36.66
C VAL A 869 9.06 0.55 35.45
N PRO A 870 9.31 -0.77 35.46
CA PRO A 870 9.80 -1.44 34.26
C PRO A 870 8.72 -1.37 33.17
N LEU A 871 9.15 -1.17 31.92
CA LEU A 871 8.32 -1.26 30.71
C LEU A 871 7.33 -2.45 30.77
N PRO A 872 6.11 -2.34 30.19
CA PRO A 872 5.12 -3.41 30.25
C PRO A 872 5.67 -4.65 29.56
N ARG A 873 6.04 -5.65 30.37
CA ARG A 873 6.28 -7.01 29.91
C ARG A 873 4.93 -7.57 29.46
N VAL A 874 4.71 -7.60 28.16
CA VAL A 874 3.57 -8.31 27.56
C VAL A 874 3.55 -9.74 28.12
N HIS A 875 2.42 -10.09 28.72
CA HIS A 875 2.18 -11.23 29.61
C HIS A 875 2.20 -12.62 28.90
N PRO A 876 2.28 -13.75 29.67
CA PRO A 876 3.12 -14.95 29.39
C PRO A 876 2.32 -16.13 28.72
N PRO A 877 2.66 -17.47 28.72
CA PRO A 877 2.88 -18.32 27.48
C PRO A 877 2.42 -19.84 27.40
N ILE A 878 2.27 -20.52 26.24
CA ILE A 878 2.37 -22.04 26.11
C ILE A 878 3.83 -22.41 25.77
N LEU A 879 4.38 -23.60 26.10
CA LEU A 879 5.85 -23.82 26.04
C LEU A 879 6.41 -25.15 25.51
N GLN A 880 7.74 -25.08 25.29
CA GLN A 880 8.75 -26.13 25.50
C GLN A 880 9.23 -26.21 26.97
N PRO A 881 9.34 -27.40 27.58
CA PRO A 881 9.95 -27.62 28.89
C PRO A 881 11.47 -27.84 28.91
N ASP A 882 11.99 -27.72 30.14
CA ASP A 882 13.34 -28.06 30.57
C ASP A 882 13.80 -29.49 30.19
N ARG A 883 15.13 -29.60 29.98
CA ARG A 883 15.93 -30.72 29.45
C ARG A 883 15.93 -31.99 30.29
N ASN A 884 15.39 -31.99 31.51
CA ASN A 884 15.53 -33.14 32.39
C ASN A 884 14.32 -34.09 32.37
N TRP A 885 13.06 -33.64 32.51
CA TRP A 885 11.91 -34.57 32.63
C TRP A 885 10.50 -34.03 32.20
N GLY A 886 10.38 -32.94 31.42
CA GLY A 886 9.08 -32.39 30.95
C GLY A 886 8.68 -32.75 29.50
N PRO A 887 7.43 -32.46 29.04
CA PRO A 887 6.97 -32.68 27.67
C PRO A 887 7.36 -31.59 26.66
N ASP A 888 8.30 -31.84 25.76
CA ASP A 888 8.83 -30.89 24.74
C ASP A 888 7.81 -30.06 23.95
N VAL A 889 6.59 -30.56 23.69
CA VAL A 889 5.50 -29.82 23.03
C VAL A 889 4.16 -30.10 23.70
N ILE A 890 3.29 -29.09 23.81
CA ILE A 890 1.94 -29.22 24.38
C ILE A 890 0.89 -28.67 23.40
N PHE A 891 -0.17 -29.44 23.11
CA PHE A 891 -1.33 -29.00 22.35
C PHE A 891 -2.60 -29.01 23.20
N GLY A 892 -3.44 -28.00 23.02
CA GLY A 892 -4.85 -28.09 23.37
C GLY A 892 -5.66 -28.52 22.15
N VAL A 893 -6.52 -29.51 22.31
CA VAL A 893 -7.52 -29.85 21.30
C VAL A 893 -8.92 -29.96 21.90
N LEU A 894 -9.94 -29.57 21.13
CA LEU A 894 -11.33 -29.88 21.38
C LEU A 894 -11.69 -31.14 20.61
N LEU A 895 -12.13 -32.15 21.34
CA LEU A 895 -12.71 -33.36 20.78
C LEU A 895 -14.17 -33.09 20.46
N ASP A 896 -14.47 -33.02 19.17
CA ASP A 896 -15.82 -32.86 18.65
C ASP A 896 -16.43 -34.25 18.38
N PRO A 897 -17.49 -34.65 19.09
CA PRO A 897 -18.14 -35.94 18.87
C PRO A 897 -19.06 -35.96 17.64
N THR A 898 -19.32 -34.81 17.00
CA THR A 898 -20.30 -34.72 15.92
C THR A 898 -19.90 -35.56 14.70
N GLY A 899 -20.86 -36.35 14.20
CA GLY A 899 -20.71 -37.15 12.98
C GLY A 899 -19.91 -38.45 13.13
N ILE A 900 -19.53 -38.86 14.35
CA ILE A 900 -18.79 -40.10 14.58
C ILE A 900 -19.46 -40.94 15.67
N GLU A 901 -20.01 -42.09 15.29
CA GLU A 901 -20.62 -43.04 16.23
C GLU A 901 -19.56 -43.77 17.08
N GLY A 902 -19.93 -44.12 18.31
CA GLY A 902 -19.10 -44.95 19.18
C GLY A 902 -17.89 -44.24 19.80
N THR A 903 -17.86 -42.90 19.82
CA THR A 903 -16.82 -42.12 20.51
C THR A 903 -16.97 -42.16 22.04
N GLY A 904 -18.17 -42.45 22.54
CA GLY A 904 -18.47 -42.41 23.99
C GLY A 904 -18.48 -41.00 24.58
N LEU A 905 -18.34 -39.96 23.76
CA LEU A 905 -18.44 -38.56 24.17
C LEU A 905 -19.84 -38.03 23.87
N THR A 906 -20.48 -37.42 24.86
CA THR A 906 -21.81 -36.80 24.71
C THR A 906 -21.75 -35.30 24.48
N GLU A 907 -20.60 -34.68 24.73
CA GLU A 907 -20.38 -33.24 24.57
C GLU A 907 -18.94 -32.95 24.10
N PRO A 908 -18.69 -31.78 23.46
CA PRO A 908 -17.34 -31.36 23.11
C PRO A 908 -16.43 -31.28 24.34
N THR A 909 -15.35 -32.07 24.31
CA THR A 909 -14.45 -32.29 25.45
C THR A 909 -13.07 -31.73 25.14
N GLU A 910 -12.52 -30.90 26.03
CA GLU A 910 -11.17 -30.36 25.87
C GLU A 910 -10.13 -31.39 26.33
N LEU A 911 -9.08 -31.60 25.53
CA LEU A 911 -7.98 -32.52 25.78
C LEU A 911 -6.64 -31.78 25.70
N LEU A 912 -5.78 -32.07 26.66
CA LEU A 912 -4.38 -31.65 26.65
C LEU A 912 -3.50 -32.79 26.13
N ILE A 913 -2.74 -32.54 25.08
CA ILE A 913 -1.77 -33.49 24.51
C ILE A 913 -0.37 -33.00 24.85
N CYS A 914 0.38 -33.79 25.61
CA CYS A 914 1.76 -33.52 25.98
C CYS A 914 2.69 -34.48 25.22
N ILE A 915 3.65 -33.96 24.45
CA ILE A 915 4.54 -34.73 23.58
C ILE A 915 5.98 -34.54 24.04
N GLN A 916 6.72 -35.65 24.13
CA GLN A 916 8.15 -35.66 24.41
C GLN A 916 8.91 -36.12 23.15
N CYS A 917 9.79 -35.27 22.65
CA CYS A 917 10.59 -35.38 21.45
C CYS A 917 11.97 -35.97 21.78
N LYS A 918 12.06 -37.29 22.04
CA LYS A 918 13.33 -37.96 22.40
C LYS A 918 13.87 -38.89 21.33
N ASN A 919 15.20 -38.99 21.27
CA ASN A 919 15.89 -39.98 20.44
C ASN A 919 15.63 -41.40 20.98
N LYS A 920 15.39 -42.36 20.09
CA LYS A 920 14.91 -43.73 20.35
C LYS A 920 15.72 -44.51 21.39
N LYS A 921 17.01 -44.18 21.58
CA LYS A 921 17.89 -44.83 22.58
C LYS A 921 17.51 -44.51 24.03
N GLU A 922 16.87 -43.37 24.31
CA GLU A 922 16.47 -42.95 25.66
C GLU A 922 15.02 -43.29 25.99
N ALA A 923 14.18 -43.54 24.99
CA ALA A 923 12.74 -43.76 25.15
C ALA A 923 12.39 -45.02 25.96
N HIS A 924 13.25 -46.05 25.95
CA HIS A 924 12.97 -47.32 26.63
C HIS A 924 13.00 -47.23 28.16
N SER A 925 13.72 -46.26 28.76
CA SER A 925 13.77 -46.10 30.23
C SER A 925 12.60 -45.27 30.79
N LEU A 926 11.93 -44.46 29.97
CA LEU A 926 10.86 -43.53 30.37
C LEU A 926 9.46 -44.17 30.41
N THR A 927 9.20 -45.19 29.59
CA THR A 927 7.90 -45.87 29.56
C THR A 927 7.50 -46.52 30.89
N ASP A 928 8.47 -46.86 31.74
CA ASP A 928 8.24 -47.54 33.02
C ASP A 928 7.89 -46.61 34.18
N SER A 929 8.27 -45.33 34.11
CA SER A 929 7.97 -44.32 35.15
C SER A 929 6.58 -43.70 34.95
N HIS A 930 6.16 -43.41 33.72
CA HIS A 930 4.83 -42.82 33.46
C HIS A 930 3.64 -43.75 33.71
N ARG A 931 3.79 -45.07 33.50
CA ARG A 931 2.77 -46.07 33.86
C ARG A 931 2.38 -46.01 35.34
N ARG A 932 3.27 -45.55 36.23
CA ARG A 932 3.01 -45.44 37.67
C ARG A 932 2.16 -44.23 38.06
N ALA A 933 2.01 -43.23 37.17
CA ALA A 933 1.30 -41.98 37.43
C ALA A 933 -0.15 -41.94 36.90
N GLY A 934 -0.64 -43.02 36.28
CA GLY A 934 -2.04 -43.13 35.83
C GLY A 934 -2.40 -42.43 34.52
N GLY A 935 -1.44 -41.88 33.77
CA GLY A 935 -1.67 -41.28 32.45
C GLY A 935 -1.76 -42.32 31.32
N GLN A 936 -2.58 -42.04 30.29
CA GLN A 936 -2.60 -42.81 29.04
C GLN A 936 -1.53 -42.28 28.08
N VAL A 937 -0.75 -43.18 27.46
CA VAL A 937 0.41 -42.83 26.64
C VAL A 937 0.24 -43.37 25.22
N GLY A 938 0.39 -42.48 24.23
CA GLY A 938 0.45 -42.80 22.80
C GLY A 938 1.82 -42.45 22.20
N ARG A 939 2.14 -43.00 21.03
CA ARG A 939 3.28 -42.61 20.19
C ARG A 939 2.75 -41.85 18.97
N LEU A 940 3.36 -40.69 18.72
CA LEU A 940 3.15 -39.87 17.53
C LEU A 940 3.75 -40.57 16.31
#